data_AF-A0A925ABT8-F1
#
_entry.id   AF-A0A925ABT8-F1
#
_cell.length_a   1.000
_cell.length_b   1.000
_cell.length_c   1.000
_cell.angle_alpha   90.00
_cell.angle_beta   90.00
_cell.angle_gamma   90.00
#
_symmetry.space_group_name_H-M   'P 1'
#
loop_
_entity.id
_entity.type
_entity.pdbx_description
1 polymer ?
#
loop_
_entity_poly.entity_id
_entity_poly.type
_entity_poly.pdbx_seq_one_letter_code
_entity_poly.pdbx_strand_id
1 'polypeptide(L)'
;MVAIFTGLGVGFERGSAAALGSGGLLGSSSLGRGLEGVFLNAANGNLVLQRQDEFLVGRGPDASIARTYNSQGALDEDGDDWRYSTDRRVFELTGTLGATGSSVKRVSADGSVITYKWNGSLYIAKEGSGAHDTLQHTAAVTGPPAVPAYWTWTEGSSQIKETYTEAESGVFRIKTQRDGDANTITFHYNSSDPTKLERVETADGGYTAYVWTGAHITKVETYVTGGLSTPSLTRTYYAYDSEDRLASVTVDLSPEDNSTASGGAYTITYGYDGTSNRVTSISQSDGSLLTIGYIYDSGSLSFRVTSLAQTVATGDTRTTNIEYFAGRTEITDARGQVTKLYFEISDTDNLSQLKQVVAPAAYTGATPQEIDYAYDSDGNLTSVTDAMDHVTSYQYDASGNVTKITNANGNVTDRAYDSANNLTLETFTGATANSAAATLYRRFVYDGENHLRFSISADGNVTEYRYTGPGELEYAITYPDDDYATGSSVPTLTDMETWRDGLANRATTQIVKYIYDTRGNLSDTYGYSGATNAGVADASKGYVRTHTVRDQSGRLLSRFVEGQATESFVYDGLGRVLLSTDLAGGVTKIAFTDATTTTVVTTNVAYNSGTSSWDATTWSLTSTSVYNKAGERTGHTEAGLHVYGGTATYLYDKNGQLRRATDARGHKSYFIYDKTGRKVADVGADGQLVEYRYDQAGRVVATTR
;
A
#
# COMPACT_ATOMS: atom_id res chain seq x y z
N MET A 1 13.41 -6.61 10.96
CA MET A 1 12.32 -6.90 10.00
C MET A 1 12.68 -6.15 8.74
N VAL A 2 12.69 -6.84 7.60
CA VAL A 2 12.91 -6.29 6.26
C VAL A 2 11.95 -7.02 5.35
N ALA A 3 11.34 -6.31 4.40
CA ALA A 3 10.56 -6.93 3.36
C ALA A 3 11.50 -7.37 2.24
N ILE A 4 11.59 -8.68 2.05
CA ILE A 4 12.41 -9.27 1.01
C ILE A 4 11.50 -9.55 -0.16
N PHE A 5 11.83 -8.94 -1.30
CA PHE A 5 11.16 -9.17 -2.57
C PHE A 5 12.19 -9.66 -3.59
N THR A 6 11.69 -10.05 -4.75
CA THR A 6 12.50 -10.57 -5.86
C THR A 6 11.96 -9.93 -7.12
N GLY A 7 12.76 -9.17 -7.86
CA GLY A 7 12.19 -8.39 -8.95
C GLY A 7 13.22 -7.94 -9.95
N LEU A 8 12.71 -7.53 -11.10
CA LEU A 8 13.49 -6.99 -12.19
C LEU A 8 13.86 -5.55 -11.86
N GLY A 9 15.16 -5.24 -11.95
CA GLY A 9 15.67 -3.92 -11.67
C GLY A 9 15.78 -3.58 -10.19
N VAL A 10 15.64 -2.29 -9.91
CA VAL A 10 16.07 -1.68 -8.65
C VAL A 10 14.91 -1.17 -7.77
N GLY A 11 13.65 -1.27 -8.21
CA GLY A 11 12.45 -0.81 -7.44
C GLY A 11 11.36 -1.88 -7.29
N PHE A 12 10.14 -1.45 -6.90
CA PHE A 12 8.99 -2.33 -6.59
C PHE A 12 8.10 -2.59 -7.80
N GLU A 13 7.92 -1.58 -8.64
CA GLU A 13 7.18 -1.69 -9.87
C GLU A 13 7.80 -2.83 -10.68
N ARG A 14 6.98 -3.87 -10.91
CA ARG A 14 7.32 -5.07 -11.70
C ARG A 14 8.23 -6.10 -11.00
N GLY A 15 8.35 -6.02 -9.67
CA GLY A 15 8.88 -7.12 -8.85
C GLY A 15 7.85 -8.18 -8.46
N SER A 16 8.27 -9.25 -7.80
CA SER A 16 7.42 -10.30 -7.21
C SER A 16 6.44 -9.75 -6.21
N ALA A 17 6.75 -8.63 -5.56
CA ALA A 17 5.81 -7.93 -4.69
C ALA A 17 4.56 -7.49 -5.48
N ALA A 18 4.73 -7.04 -6.73
CA ALA A 18 3.63 -6.70 -7.62
C ALA A 18 2.98 -7.96 -8.21
N ALA A 19 3.79 -8.92 -8.70
CA ALA A 19 3.28 -10.10 -9.42
C ALA A 19 2.64 -11.18 -8.52
N LEU A 20 3.16 -11.37 -7.31
CA LEU A 20 2.73 -12.43 -6.37
C LEU A 20 1.99 -11.86 -5.13
N GLY A 21 1.91 -10.53 -5.01
CA GLY A 21 1.36 -9.86 -3.84
C GLY A 21 2.07 -10.27 -2.55
N SER A 22 1.30 -10.58 -1.50
CA SER A 22 1.84 -11.03 -0.20
C SER A 22 2.70 -12.30 -0.28
N GLY A 23 2.50 -13.16 -1.28
CA GLY A 23 3.32 -14.35 -1.49
C GLY A 23 4.74 -14.05 -2.02
N GLY A 24 4.94 -12.85 -2.58
CA GLY A 24 6.22 -12.38 -3.10
C GLY A 24 7.03 -11.51 -2.14
N LEU A 25 6.54 -11.32 -0.91
CA LEU A 25 7.17 -10.53 0.14
C LEU A 25 7.40 -11.41 1.38
N LEU A 26 8.65 -11.53 1.81
CA LEU A 26 8.99 -12.14 3.10
C LEU A 26 9.29 -11.07 4.14
N GLY A 27 8.62 -11.13 5.29
CA GLY A 27 8.85 -10.21 6.41
C GLY A 27 8.00 -8.94 6.35
N SER A 28 8.46 -7.89 7.04
CA SER A 28 7.79 -6.58 7.13
C SER A 28 8.83 -5.50 6.86
N SER A 29 8.48 -4.48 6.08
CA SER A 29 9.39 -3.40 5.66
C SER A 29 9.54 -2.29 6.70
N SER A 30 8.60 -2.14 7.64
CA SER A 30 8.57 -0.95 8.48
C SER A 30 9.66 -0.95 9.56
N LEU A 31 10.48 0.12 9.59
CA LEU A 31 11.48 0.38 10.62
C LEU A 31 11.01 1.49 11.58
N GLY A 32 10.93 1.12 12.86
CA GLY A 32 10.63 2.04 13.97
C GLY A 32 9.27 2.73 13.81
N ARG A 33 9.07 3.85 14.51
CA ARG A 33 7.84 4.66 14.40
C ARG A 33 7.87 5.66 13.24
N GLY A 34 9.02 5.86 12.62
CA GLY A 34 9.19 6.74 11.46
C GLY A 34 8.57 6.18 10.19
N LEU A 35 8.17 4.90 10.20
CA LEU A 35 7.59 4.16 9.07
C LEU A 35 8.51 4.11 7.84
N GLU A 36 9.83 4.15 8.05
CA GLU A 36 10.80 3.98 6.98
C GLU A 36 10.67 2.56 6.42
N GLY A 37 10.35 2.44 5.13
CA GLY A 37 10.24 1.17 4.45
C GLY A 37 11.63 0.68 4.07
N VAL A 38 12.03 -0.49 4.58
CA VAL A 38 13.30 -1.14 4.31
C VAL A 38 13.05 -2.42 3.52
N PHE A 39 13.59 -2.46 2.31
CA PHE A 39 13.37 -3.54 1.37
C PHE A 39 14.69 -4.05 0.81
N LEU A 40 14.73 -5.37 0.59
CA LEU A 40 15.90 -6.04 0.02
C LEU A 40 15.45 -6.86 -1.19
N ASN A 41 16.06 -6.59 -2.34
CA ASN A 41 15.94 -7.50 -3.48
C ASN A 41 16.90 -8.68 -3.27
N ALA A 42 16.35 -9.86 -2.94
CA ALA A 42 17.17 -11.03 -2.61
C ALA A 42 17.95 -11.62 -3.79
N ALA A 43 17.62 -11.25 -5.04
CA ALA A 43 18.32 -11.78 -6.21
C ALA A 43 19.67 -11.10 -6.42
N ASN A 44 19.72 -9.77 -6.29
CA ASN A 44 20.90 -8.96 -6.56
C ASN A 44 21.51 -8.31 -5.29
N GLY A 45 20.81 -8.34 -4.17
CA GLY A 45 21.24 -7.75 -2.90
C GLY A 45 21.10 -6.24 -2.83
N ASN A 46 20.24 -5.65 -3.67
CA ASN A 46 19.95 -4.22 -3.65
C ASN A 46 19.10 -3.83 -2.43
N LEU A 47 19.57 -2.86 -1.66
CA LEU A 47 18.79 -2.17 -0.64
C LEU A 47 17.95 -1.05 -1.28
N VAL A 48 16.65 -1.09 -1.00
CA VAL A 48 15.71 -0.01 -1.33
C VAL A 48 15.13 0.53 -0.03
N LEU A 49 15.29 1.82 0.22
CA LEU A 49 14.60 2.51 1.31
C LEU A 49 13.52 3.39 0.72
N GLN A 50 12.34 3.44 1.33
CA GLN A 50 11.25 4.28 0.84
C GLN A 50 10.43 4.87 1.97
N ARG A 51 10.04 6.14 1.82
CA ARG A 51 9.10 6.80 2.73
C ARG A 51 8.28 7.85 1.99
N GLN A 52 6.97 7.88 2.23
CA GLN A 52 6.12 8.98 1.79
C GLN A 52 6.28 10.20 2.72
N ASP A 53 6.94 11.23 2.24
CA ASP A 53 7.28 12.43 3.02
C ASP A 53 6.13 13.45 3.05
N GLU A 54 5.29 13.50 2.01
CA GLU A 54 4.12 14.38 1.95
C GLU A 54 3.00 13.76 1.10
N PHE A 55 1.76 14.09 1.45
CA PHE A 55 0.55 13.65 0.76
C PHE A 55 -0.54 14.72 0.86
N LEU A 56 -0.97 15.19 -0.30
CA LEU A 56 -2.06 16.13 -0.48
C LEU A 56 -3.13 15.48 -1.38
N VAL A 57 -4.31 15.29 -0.80
CA VAL A 57 -5.48 14.83 -1.55
C VAL A 57 -5.90 15.89 -2.55
N GLY A 58 -6.13 15.46 -3.78
CA GLY A 58 -6.62 16.29 -4.86
C GLY A 58 -7.82 15.65 -5.56
N ARG A 59 -8.54 16.46 -6.33
CA ARG A 59 -9.60 15.91 -7.20
C ARG A 59 -8.95 15.06 -8.30
N GLY A 60 -9.33 13.78 -8.40
CA GLY A 60 -8.72 12.82 -9.32
C GLY A 60 -7.42 12.23 -8.76
N PRO A 61 -6.28 12.30 -9.47
CA PRO A 61 -5.01 11.86 -8.91
C PRO A 61 -4.55 12.74 -7.74
N ASP A 62 -3.94 12.12 -6.72
CA ASP A 62 -3.40 12.79 -5.52
C ASP A 62 -1.93 13.22 -5.68
N ALA A 63 -1.56 14.34 -5.05
CA ALA A 63 -0.17 14.79 -5.01
C ALA A 63 0.57 14.07 -3.86
N SER A 64 1.41 13.11 -4.22
CA SER A 64 2.23 12.33 -3.29
C SER A 64 3.72 12.51 -3.54
N ILE A 65 4.46 12.84 -2.47
CA ILE A 65 5.91 12.93 -2.49
C ILE A 65 6.44 11.82 -1.59
N ALA A 66 7.16 10.89 -2.20
CA ALA A 66 7.92 9.86 -1.51
C ALA A 66 9.38 9.95 -1.90
N ARG A 67 10.27 9.72 -0.94
CA ARG A 67 11.69 9.54 -1.19
C ARG A 67 12.02 8.06 -1.34
N THR A 68 12.98 7.76 -2.19
CA THR A 68 13.49 6.41 -2.42
C THR A 68 15.01 6.44 -2.49
N TYR A 69 15.67 5.57 -1.72
CA TYR A 69 17.11 5.30 -1.82
C TYR A 69 17.36 3.99 -2.53
N ASN A 70 18.48 3.89 -3.25
CA ASN A 70 18.83 2.68 -3.99
C ASN A 70 20.32 2.35 -4.00
N SER A 71 20.74 1.33 -3.26
CA SER A 71 22.18 1.03 -3.11
C SER A 71 22.92 0.56 -4.37
N GLN A 72 22.19 0.09 -5.38
CA GLN A 72 22.75 -0.34 -6.67
C GLN A 72 22.25 0.52 -7.83
N GLY A 73 21.39 1.48 -7.53
CA GLY A 73 20.87 2.39 -8.49
C GLY A 73 21.83 3.56 -8.60
N ALA A 74 22.48 3.75 -9.75
CA ALA A 74 23.15 5.01 -10.08
C ALA A 74 22.07 6.08 -10.36
N LEU A 75 21.32 6.45 -9.32
CA LEU A 75 20.00 7.02 -9.45
C LEU A 75 19.94 8.48 -9.01
N ASP A 76 20.48 9.42 -9.80
CA ASP A 76 20.15 10.87 -9.77
C ASP A 76 21.17 11.67 -10.63
N GLU A 77 21.07 13.00 -10.62
CA GLU A 77 21.95 13.96 -11.32
C GLU A 77 23.01 14.57 -10.39
N ASP A 78 22.81 14.50 -9.08
CA ASP A 78 23.67 15.00 -8.00
C ASP A 78 24.55 13.90 -7.36
N GLY A 79 24.25 12.63 -7.63
CA GLY A 79 25.08 11.49 -7.29
C GLY A 79 24.98 11.09 -5.83
N ASP A 80 23.80 11.11 -5.18
CA ASP A 80 23.62 10.74 -3.76
C ASP A 80 22.80 9.44 -3.54
N ASP A 81 22.32 8.84 -4.63
CA ASP A 81 21.48 7.63 -4.73
C ASP A 81 20.05 7.79 -4.15
N TRP A 82 19.59 9.03 -3.90
CA TRP A 82 18.22 9.36 -3.46
C TRP A 82 17.38 9.99 -4.57
N ARG A 83 16.08 9.66 -4.59
CA ARG A 83 15.11 10.29 -5.50
C ARG A 83 13.77 10.55 -4.86
N TYR A 84 13.08 11.56 -5.39
CA TYR A 84 11.68 11.82 -5.08
C TYR A 84 10.75 11.20 -6.13
N SER A 85 9.57 10.76 -5.72
CA SER A 85 8.56 10.11 -6.56
C SER A 85 7.99 11.00 -7.67
N THR A 86 8.31 12.29 -7.62
CA THR A 86 7.95 13.29 -8.61
C THR A 86 9.04 13.50 -9.66
N ASP A 87 10.25 12.96 -9.47
CA ASP A 87 11.34 13.02 -10.45
C ASP A 87 11.19 11.90 -11.50
N ARG A 88 10.07 11.96 -12.21
CA ARG A 88 9.76 11.02 -13.30
C ARG A 88 10.27 11.59 -14.62
N ARG A 89 10.93 10.75 -15.40
CA ARG A 89 11.48 11.13 -16.70
C ARG A 89 11.48 10.00 -17.71
N VAL A 90 11.43 10.35 -18.99
CA VAL A 90 11.67 9.48 -20.14
C VAL A 90 13.01 9.88 -20.75
N PHE A 91 13.90 8.91 -20.95
CA PHE A 91 15.28 9.16 -21.35
C PHE A 91 15.89 7.95 -22.07
N GLU A 92 17.10 8.12 -22.60
CA GLU A 92 17.88 7.05 -23.23
C GLU A 92 17.12 6.29 -24.34
N LEU A 93 16.67 7.02 -25.38
CA LEU A 93 16.22 6.37 -26.61
C LEU A 93 17.42 5.69 -27.30
N THR A 94 17.35 4.37 -27.45
CA THR A 94 18.33 3.57 -28.20
C THR A 94 17.73 3.10 -29.52
N GLY A 95 18.50 3.21 -30.60
CA GLY A 95 18.03 2.90 -31.95
C GLY A 95 17.25 4.05 -32.59
N THR A 96 16.53 3.77 -33.68
CA THR A 96 15.70 4.76 -34.38
C THR A 96 14.30 4.79 -33.80
N LEU A 97 13.80 5.99 -33.45
CA LEU A 97 12.44 6.19 -32.95
C LEU A 97 11.40 5.49 -33.85
N GLY A 98 10.53 4.68 -33.26
CA GLY A 98 9.46 3.96 -33.95
C GLY A 98 9.94 2.81 -34.86
N ALA A 99 11.18 2.36 -34.72
CA ALA A 99 11.72 1.25 -35.51
C ALA A 99 11.91 -0.03 -34.68
N THR A 100 11.84 -1.19 -35.33
CA THR A 100 12.13 -2.49 -34.73
C THR A 100 13.51 -2.50 -34.09
N GLY A 101 13.60 -2.98 -32.85
CA GLY A 101 14.83 -3.00 -32.06
C GLY A 101 15.13 -1.71 -31.31
N SER A 102 14.30 -0.66 -31.45
CA SER A 102 14.42 0.53 -30.62
C SER A 102 13.78 0.33 -29.23
N SER A 103 14.32 1.05 -28.24
CA SER A 103 13.79 1.08 -26.87
C SER A 103 14.03 2.43 -26.22
N VAL A 104 13.27 2.73 -25.17
CA VAL A 104 13.37 3.96 -24.38
C VAL A 104 13.17 3.61 -22.90
N LYS A 105 13.78 4.37 -21.99
CA LYS A 105 13.65 4.15 -20.55
C LYS A 105 12.74 5.18 -19.90
N ARG A 106 12.05 4.78 -18.84
CA ARG A 106 11.28 5.67 -17.95
C ARG A 106 11.67 5.44 -16.50
N VAL A 107 11.82 6.53 -15.75
CA VAL A 107 11.90 6.50 -14.28
C VAL A 107 10.49 6.60 -13.72
N SER A 108 10.11 5.64 -12.89
CA SER A 108 8.82 5.55 -12.22
C SER A 108 8.75 6.30 -10.89
N ALA A 109 7.55 6.35 -10.32
CA ALA A 109 7.29 7.02 -9.03
C ALA A 109 8.05 6.37 -7.86
N ASP A 110 8.35 5.09 -7.96
CA ASP A 110 9.12 4.33 -6.97
C ASP A 110 10.64 4.38 -7.24
N GLY A 111 11.09 5.20 -8.20
CA GLY A 111 12.49 5.31 -8.60
C GLY A 111 12.99 4.17 -9.50
N SER A 112 12.16 3.17 -9.82
CA SER A 112 12.55 2.11 -10.74
C SER A 112 12.78 2.65 -12.15
N VAL A 113 13.72 2.03 -12.87
CA VAL A 113 14.00 2.34 -14.28
C VAL A 113 13.44 1.20 -15.12
N ILE A 114 12.42 1.51 -15.93
CA ILE A 114 11.72 0.55 -16.77
C ILE A 114 12.10 0.78 -18.23
N THR A 115 12.42 -0.30 -18.95
CA THR A 115 12.73 -0.25 -20.38
C THR A 115 11.50 -0.63 -21.21
N TYR A 116 11.11 0.23 -22.14
CA TYR A 116 10.01 0.00 -23.07
C TYR A 116 10.58 -0.30 -24.44
N LYS A 117 10.18 -1.43 -25.03
CA LYS A 117 10.65 -1.93 -26.33
C LYS A 117 9.57 -1.68 -27.40
N TRP A 118 9.96 -1.26 -28.60
CA TRP A 118 9.02 -1.04 -29.70
C TRP A 118 8.38 -2.34 -30.17
N ASN A 119 7.04 -2.39 -30.24
CA ASN A 119 6.28 -3.57 -30.67
C ASN A 119 5.75 -3.50 -32.12
N GLY A 120 6.01 -2.40 -32.84
CA GLY A 120 5.42 -2.13 -34.17
C GLY A 120 4.40 -0.99 -34.18
N SER A 121 3.86 -0.61 -33.02
CA SER A 121 2.90 0.50 -32.88
C SER A 121 3.17 1.41 -31.68
N LEU A 122 3.57 0.84 -30.55
CA LEU A 122 3.86 1.55 -29.30
C LEU A 122 5.14 0.99 -28.68
N TYR A 123 5.74 1.77 -27.79
CA TYR A 123 6.73 1.22 -26.87
C TYR A 123 5.99 0.57 -25.72
N ILE A 124 6.23 -0.72 -25.48
CA ILE A 124 5.56 -1.49 -24.42
C ILE A 124 6.59 -2.02 -23.45
N ALA A 125 6.20 -2.14 -22.20
CA ALA A 125 7.00 -2.83 -21.21
C ALA A 125 6.14 -3.97 -20.64
N LYS A 126 6.53 -5.20 -20.97
CA LYS A 126 5.75 -6.41 -20.69
C LYS A 126 5.91 -6.95 -19.28
N GLU A 127 7.01 -6.58 -18.62
CA GLU A 127 7.32 -7.03 -17.28
C GLU A 127 6.31 -6.45 -16.27
N GLY A 128 5.83 -7.26 -15.33
CA GLY A 128 4.93 -6.80 -14.26
C GLY A 128 3.62 -7.58 -14.19
N SER A 129 2.66 -7.04 -13.45
CA SER A 129 1.33 -7.64 -13.28
C SER A 129 0.26 -6.76 -13.91
N GLY A 130 -0.71 -7.38 -14.56
CA GLY A 130 -1.84 -6.67 -15.16
C GLY A 130 -1.54 -6.20 -16.58
N ALA A 131 -2.39 -5.32 -17.09
CA ALA A 131 -2.27 -4.82 -18.44
C ALA A 131 -0.93 -4.07 -18.64
N HIS A 132 -0.30 -4.26 -19.80
CA HIS A 132 0.99 -3.67 -20.14
C HIS A 132 0.89 -2.15 -20.24
N ASP A 133 1.80 -1.45 -19.56
CA ASP A 133 1.98 -0.01 -19.75
C ASP A 133 2.59 0.30 -21.11
N THR A 134 2.24 1.48 -21.63
CA THR A 134 2.70 1.92 -22.96
C THR A 134 3.32 3.31 -22.94
N LEU A 135 4.21 3.54 -23.89
CA LEU A 135 4.83 4.83 -24.19
C LEU A 135 4.67 5.17 -25.67
N GLN A 136 4.25 6.40 -25.92
CA GLN A 136 4.06 6.94 -27.26
C GLN A 136 4.76 8.28 -27.39
N HIS A 137 5.51 8.46 -28.48
CA HIS A 137 6.10 9.76 -28.82
C HIS A 137 5.21 10.52 -29.79
N THR A 138 4.94 11.78 -29.46
CA THR A 138 4.24 12.73 -30.34
C THR A 138 5.24 13.74 -30.87
N ALA A 139 5.32 13.86 -32.21
CA ALA A 139 6.20 14.82 -32.86
C ALA A 139 5.75 16.26 -32.60
N ALA A 140 6.71 17.19 -32.64
CA ALA A 140 6.42 18.61 -32.52
C ALA A 140 5.53 19.09 -33.68
N VAL A 141 4.58 19.99 -33.37
CA VAL A 141 3.75 20.67 -34.36
C VAL A 141 4.34 22.05 -34.61
N THR A 142 4.77 22.30 -35.85
CA THR A 142 5.26 23.62 -36.29
C THR A 142 4.11 24.47 -36.81
N GLY A 143 3.83 25.61 -36.16
CA GLY A 143 2.76 26.54 -36.53
C GLY A 143 1.83 26.82 -35.34
N PRO A 144 1.09 27.93 -35.31
CA PRO A 144 0.32 28.34 -34.13
C PRO A 144 -0.94 27.48 -33.91
N PRO A 145 -1.16 26.92 -32.70
CA PRO A 145 -0.24 26.93 -31.55
C PRO A 145 0.89 25.90 -31.72
N ALA A 146 2.14 26.36 -31.55
CA ALA A 146 3.31 25.48 -31.66
C ALA A 146 3.35 24.59 -30.42
N VAL A 147 3.48 23.28 -30.63
CA VAL A 147 3.54 22.28 -29.53
C VAL A 147 4.87 21.55 -29.66
N PRO A 148 5.72 21.55 -28.62
CA PRO A 148 6.97 20.78 -28.64
C PRO A 148 6.70 19.29 -28.71
N ALA A 149 7.71 18.49 -29.05
CA ALA A 149 7.61 17.05 -28.96
C ALA A 149 7.44 16.61 -27.50
N TYR A 150 6.68 15.54 -27.28
CA TYR A 150 6.43 15.00 -25.95
C TYR A 150 6.21 13.49 -25.99
N TRP A 151 6.42 12.84 -24.86
CA TRP A 151 6.03 11.45 -24.64
C TRP A 151 4.75 11.38 -23.83
N THR A 152 3.91 10.39 -24.14
CA THR A 152 2.75 10.02 -23.32
C THR A 152 2.98 8.61 -22.80
N TRP A 153 3.03 8.47 -21.48
CA TRP A 153 2.93 7.17 -20.82
C TRP A 153 1.48 6.89 -20.46
N THR A 154 1.01 5.66 -20.65
CA THR A 154 -0.34 5.22 -20.26
C THR A 154 -0.20 3.96 -19.42
N GLU A 155 -0.73 4.01 -18.20
CA GLU A 155 -0.83 2.86 -17.31
C GLU A 155 -1.87 1.88 -17.88
N GLY A 156 -1.51 0.60 -18.00
CA GLY A 156 -2.29 -0.35 -18.79
C GLY A 156 -3.69 -0.65 -18.24
N SER A 157 -3.89 -0.54 -16.92
CA SER A 157 -5.10 -1.02 -16.22
C SER A 157 -6.08 0.11 -15.88
N SER A 158 -5.60 1.12 -15.15
CA SER A 158 -6.27 2.35 -14.74
C SER A 158 -6.41 3.39 -15.86
N GLN A 159 -5.66 3.23 -16.97
CA GLN A 159 -5.63 4.18 -18.08
C GLN A 159 -5.15 5.60 -17.70
N ILE A 160 -4.52 5.76 -16.52
CA ILE A 160 -3.88 7.03 -16.12
C ILE A 160 -2.79 7.37 -17.14
N LYS A 161 -2.76 8.65 -17.53
CA LYS A 161 -1.82 9.16 -18.52
C LYS A 161 -0.86 10.16 -17.91
N GLU A 162 0.39 10.07 -18.30
CA GLU A 162 1.41 11.07 -17.97
C GLU A 162 1.99 11.67 -19.25
N THR A 163 2.24 12.96 -19.25
CA THR A 163 2.93 13.64 -20.36
C THR A 163 4.32 14.09 -19.94
N TYR A 164 5.28 13.99 -20.86
CA TYR A 164 6.68 14.33 -20.63
C TYR A 164 7.20 15.24 -21.73
N THR A 165 7.79 16.38 -21.37
CA THR A 165 8.37 17.33 -22.34
C THR A 165 9.87 17.42 -22.17
N GLU A 166 10.58 17.66 -23.27
CA GLU A 166 12.05 17.78 -23.25
C GLU A 166 12.48 18.94 -22.33
N ALA A 167 13.35 18.63 -21.37
CA ALA A 167 13.93 19.59 -20.42
C ALA A 167 15.44 19.73 -20.70
N GLU A 168 16.10 18.62 -21.01
CA GLU A 168 17.47 18.53 -21.47
C GLU A 168 17.52 17.66 -22.73
N SER A 169 18.61 17.74 -23.50
CA SER A 169 18.72 16.98 -24.76
C SER A 169 18.52 15.48 -24.53
N GLY A 170 17.43 14.93 -25.08
CA GLY A 170 17.07 13.52 -24.93
C GLY A 170 16.52 13.11 -23.56
N VAL A 171 16.26 14.06 -22.66
CA VAL A 171 15.66 13.84 -21.34
C VAL A 171 14.36 14.63 -21.23
N PHE A 172 13.27 13.89 -21.04
CA PHE A 172 11.92 14.43 -20.97
C PHE A 172 11.40 14.29 -19.56
N ARG A 173 11.06 15.39 -18.90
CA ARG A 173 10.53 15.37 -17.53
C ARG A 173 9.01 15.42 -17.54
N ILE A 174 8.39 14.79 -16.55
CA ILE A 174 6.94 14.78 -16.38
C ILE A 174 6.39 16.21 -16.34
N LYS A 175 5.23 16.45 -16.94
CA LYS A 175 4.51 17.74 -16.90
C LYS A 175 3.12 17.60 -16.35
N THR A 176 2.43 16.53 -16.71
CA THR A 176 1.10 16.26 -16.18
C THR A 176 0.91 14.78 -15.89
N GLN A 177 0.03 14.50 -14.94
CA GLN A 177 -0.60 13.21 -14.74
C GLN A 177 -2.12 13.43 -14.78
N ARG A 178 -2.87 12.62 -15.53
CA ARG A 178 -4.30 12.82 -15.79
C ARG A 178 -5.05 11.50 -15.76
N ASP A 179 -6.23 11.49 -15.13
CA ASP A 179 -7.17 10.35 -15.12
C ASP A 179 -8.09 10.33 -16.37
N GLY A 180 -9.02 9.37 -16.42
CA GLY A 180 -10.02 9.26 -17.50
C GLY A 180 -10.95 10.47 -17.61
N ASP A 181 -11.24 11.11 -16.48
CA ASP A 181 -12.17 12.25 -16.32
C ASP A 181 -11.57 13.62 -16.56
N ALA A 182 -10.30 13.65 -16.98
CA ALA A 182 -9.54 14.86 -17.20
C ALA A 182 -9.00 15.59 -15.97
N ASN A 183 -9.19 15.09 -14.77
CA ASN A 183 -8.57 15.69 -13.59
C ASN A 183 -7.05 15.54 -13.70
N THR A 184 -6.35 16.66 -13.54
CA THR A 184 -4.93 16.75 -13.90
C THR A 184 -4.11 17.26 -12.73
N ILE A 185 -3.06 16.52 -12.38
CA ILE A 185 -1.93 17.04 -11.61
C ILE A 185 -0.93 17.69 -12.57
N THR A 186 -0.44 18.87 -12.22
CA THR A 186 0.56 19.62 -13.00
C THR A 186 1.87 19.76 -12.24
N PHE A 187 2.98 19.50 -12.94
CA PHE A 187 4.34 19.59 -12.41
C PHE A 187 5.01 20.88 -12.91
N HIS A 188 5.23 21.82 -11.99
CA HIS A 188 5.77 23.14 -12.30
C HIS A 188 7.27 23.17 -12.00
N TYR A 189 8.08 23.36 -13.04
CA TYR A 189 9.53 23.45 -12.94
C TYR A 189 9.98 24.90 -13.01
N ASN A 190 11.13 25.18 -12.40
CA ASN A 190 11.76 26.48 -12.46
C ASN A 190 12.08 26.84 -13.93
N SER A 191 11.72 28.06 -14.33
CA SER A 191 11.88 28.51 -15.71
C SER A 191 13.33 28.75 -16.13
N SER A 192 14.21 29.02 -15.17
CA SER A 192 15.65 29.24 -15.39
C SER A 192 16.48 27.97 -15.24
N ASP A 193 15.98 26.99 -14.49
CA ASP A 193 16.61 25.71 -14.23
C ASP A 193 15.56 24.59 -14.28
N PRO A 194 15.29 24.01 -15.47
CA PRO A 194 14.22 23.02 -15.65
C PRO A 194 14.49 21.68 -14.97
N THR A 195 15.65 21.51 -14.32
CA THR A 195 15.95 20.36 -13.46
C THR A 195 15.24 20.44 -12.11
N LYS A 196 14.86 21.65 -11.67
CA LYS A 196 14.26 21.90 -10.35
C LYS A 196 12.74 21.98 -10.43
N LEU A 197 12.08 20.97 -9.88
CA LEU A 197 10.64 20.98 -9.67
C LEU A 197 10.30 21.93 -8.51
N GLU A 198 9.48 22.95 -8.77
CA GLU A 198 9.07 23.94 -7.76
C GLU A 198 7.81 23.50 -7.02
N ARG A 199 6.81 22.97 -7.72
CA ARG A 199 5.58 22.47 -7.09
C ARG A 199 4.83 21.44 -7.93
N VAL A 200 4.00 20.66 -7.26
CA VAL A 200 3.04 19.73 -7.83
C VAL A 200 1.65 20.22 -7.44
N GLU A 201 0.83 20.58 -8.42
CA GLU A 201 -0.47 21.22 -8.26
C GLU A 201 -1.60 20.25 -8.64
N THR A 202 -2.56 20.05 -7.73
CA THR A 202 -3.74 19.19 -7.93
C THR A 202 -4.79 19.91 -8.79
N ALA A 203 -5.75 19.16 -9.33
CA ALA A 203 -6.76 19.71 -10.23
C ALA A 203 -7.67 20.79 -9.57
N ASP A 204 -7.79 20.76 -8.25
CA ASP A 204 -8.54 21.74 -7.45
C ASP A 204 -7.71 22.95 -7.00
N GLY A 205 -6.43 23.03 -7.39
CA GLY A 205 -5.54 24.18 -7.19
C GLY A 205 -4.77 24.19 -5.87
N GLY A 206 -4.91 23.15 -5.04
CA GLY A 206 -3.97 22.87 -3.95
C GLY A 206 -2.61 22.44 -4.52
N TYR A 207 -1.52 22.64 -3.77
CA TYR A 207 -0.20 22.20 -4.22
C TYR A 207 0.77 21.89 -3.09
N THR A 208 1.75 21.05 -3.39
CA THR A 208 2.94 20.84 -2.56
C THR A 208 4.15 21.47 -3.25
N ALA A 209 4.91 22.29 -2.54
CA ALA A 209 6.06 23.02 -3.06
C ALA A 209 7.38 22.52 -2.46
N TYR A 210 8.41 22.46 -3.30
CA TYR A 210 9.78 22.15 -2.91
C TYR A 210 10.55 23.44 -2.63
N VAL A 211 11.14 23.56 -1.44
CA VAL A 211 11.96 24.71 -1.08
C VAL A 211 13.43 24.40 -1.26
N TRP A 212 14.02 24.97 -2.30
CA TRP A 212 15.40 24.75 -2.69
C TRP A 212 16.38 25.74 -2.04
N THR A 213 17.55 25.26 -1.65
CA THR A 213 18.73 26.07 -1.33
C THR A 213 19.93 25.50 -2.08
N GLY A 214 20.43 26.23 -3.08
CA GLY A 214 21.47 25.67 -3.97
C GLY A 214 20.91 24.51 -4.80
N ALA A 215 21.53 23.33 -4.67
CA ALA A 215 21.10 22.08 -5.30
C ALA A 215 20.14 21.26 -4.43
N HIS A 216 19.90 21.67 -3.17
CA HIS A 216 19.27 20.82 -2.17
C HIS A 216 17.83 21.23 -1.87
N ILE A 217 16.93 20.25 -1.74
CA ILE A 217 15.57 20.45 -1.21
C ILE A 217 15.67 20.49 0.30
N THR A 218 15.29 21.60 0.94
CA THR A 218 15.41 21.77 2.40
C THR A 218 14.13 21.48 3.16
N LYS A 219 12.97 21.63 2.52
CA LYS A 219 11.66 21.27 3.08
C LYS A 219 10.62 21.16 1.97
N VAL A 220 9.50 20.52 2.30
CA VAL A 220 8.28 20.51 1.49
C VAL A 220 7.17 21.26 2.23
N GLU A 221 6.51 22.15 1.51
CA GLU A 221 5.41 22.98 2.00
C GLU A 221 4.10 22.60 1.32
N THR A 222 3.01 22.53 2.09
CA THR A 222 1.69 22.16 1.55
C THR A 222 0.73 23.35 1.61
N TYR A 223 0.06 23.62 0.50
CA TYR A 223 -0.91 24.69 0.30
C TYR A 223 -2.24 24.07 -0.12
N VAL A 224 -3.20 23.98 0.80
CA VAL A 224 -4.50 23.32 0.56
C VAL A 224 -5.38 24.14 -0.39
N THR A 225 -5.03 25.41 -0.62
CA THR A 225 -5.70 26.29 -1.58
C THR A 225 -4.66 27.19 -2.25
N GLY A 226 -4.79 27.38 -3.56
CA GLY A 226 -3.90 28.23 -4.34
C GLY A 226 -3.89 29.70 -3.87
N GLY A 227 -2.75 30.37 -4.07
CA GLY A 227 -2.61 31.82 -3.85
C GLY A 227 -2.42 32.29 -2.41
N LEU A 228 -2.27 31.37 -1.44
CA LEU A 228 -1.86 31.73 -0.08
C LEU A 228 -0.42 32.21 -0.05
N SER A 229 -0.13 33.21 0.79
CA SER A 229 1.23 33.73 1.02
C SER A 229 2.03 32.92 2.04
N THR A 230 1.37 32.02 2.76
CA THR A 230 1.97 31.15 3.77
C THR A 230 1.45 29.73 3.58
N PRO A 231 2.28 28.72 3.81
CA PRO A 231 1.86 27.33 3.71
C PRO A 231 0.76 27.01 4.74
N SER A 232 -0.12 26.08 4.37
CA SER A 232 -1.10 25.50 5.29
C SER A 232 -0.43 24.60 6.32
N LEU A 233 0.63 23.90 5.92
CA LEU A 233 1.54 23.19 6.82
C LEU A 233 2.93 23.00 6.21
N THR A 234 3.91 22.72 7.06
CA THR A 234 5.24 22.27 6.68
C THR A 234 5.57 21.04 7.52
N ARG A 235 5.52 19.86 6.91
CA ARG A 235 5.69 18.60 7.65
C ARG A 235 7.12 18.10 7.66
N THR A 236 7.81 18.23 6.52
CA THR A 236 9.05 17.49 6.29
C THR A 236 10.20 18.42 5.94
N TYR A 237 11.31 18.24 6.65
CA TYR A 237 12.54 19.01 6.53
C TYR A 237 13.70 18.06 6.25
N TYR A 238 14.61 18.45 5.35
CA TYR A 238 15.76 17.67 4.94
C TYR A 238 17.04 18.41 5.31
N ALA A 239 18.07 17.65 5.71
CA ALA A 239 19.40 18.16 5.95
C ALA A 239 20.43 17.23 5.30
N TYR A 240 21.51 17.82 4.82
CA TYR A 240 22.56 17.16 4.05
C TYR A 240 23.90 17.22 4.79
N ASP A 241 24.78 16.27 4.51
CA ASP A 241 26.14 16.26 5.06
C ASP A 241 27.12 17.06 4.19
N SER A 242 28.41 17.03 4.54
CA SER A 242 29.46 17.76 3.82
C SER A 242 29.84 17.14 2.47
N GLU A 243 29.35 15.94 2.17
CA GLU A 243 29.51 15.25 0.88
C GLU A 243 28.24 15.41 0.01
N ASP A 244 27.36 16.35 0.37
CA ASP A 244 26.11 16.67 -0.32
C ASP A 244 25.07 15.52 -0.32
N ARG A 245 25.17 14.54 0.59
CA ARG A 245 24.21 13.43 0.71
C ARG A 245 23.12 13.72 1.73
N LEU A 246 21.92 13.19 1.53
CA LEU A 246 20.84 13.27 2.52
C LEU A 246 21.26 12.68 3.87
N ALA A 247 21.47 13.52 4.89
CA ALA A 247 21.94 13.12 6.21
C ALA A 247 20.80 12.84 7.19
N SER A 248 19.74 13.65 7.15
CA SER A 248 18.59 13.44 8.02
C SER A 248 17.31 14.03 7.46
N VAL A 249 16.19 13.48 7.91
CA VAL A 249 14.87 14.05 7.69
C VAL A 249 14.12 14.16 9.00
N THR A 250 13.54 15.33 9.20
CA THR A 250 12.79 15.68 10.39
C THR A 250 11.33 15.90 10.01
N VAL A 251 10.46 15.15 10.67
CA VAL A 251 9.00 15.30 10.60
C VAL A 251 8.56 16.16 11.78
N ASP A 252 7.95 17.30 11.50
CA ASP A 252 7.27 18.11 12.49
C ASP A 252 6.02 17.36 12.99
N LEU A 253 5.86 17.23 14.31
CA LEU A 253 4.71 16.55 14.91
C LEU A 253 3.47 17.46 15.04
N SER A 254 3.61 18.78 14.80
CA SER A 254 2.53 19.78 14.76
C SER A 254 2.63 20.65 13.50
N PRO A 255 2.60 20.07 12.30
CA PRO A 255 3.07 20.71 11.07
C PRO A 255 2.28 21.97 10.67
N GLU A 256 1.08 22.18 11.22
CA GLU A 256 0.25 23.37 10.99
C GLU A 256 0.85 24.65 11.59
N ASP A 257 1.77 24.55 12.56
CA ASP A 257 2.49 25.70 13.09
C ASP A 257 3.69 26.14 12.23
N ASN A 258 4.03 25.31 11.23
CA ASN A 258 5.16 25.49 10.30
C ASN A 258 6.52 25.64 11.01
N SER A 259 6.71 24.97 12.15
CA SER A 259 7.86 25.13 13.02
C SER A 259 8.19 23.87 13.83
N THR A 260 9.35 23.27 13.53
CA THR A 260 9.89 22.12 14.28
C THR A 260 10.24 22.39 15.75
N ALA A 261 10.17 23.65 16.21
CA ALA A 261 10.55 24.04 17.56
C ALA A 261 9.42 23.89 18.61
N SER A 262 8.16 23.95 18.21
CA SER A 262 7.03 24.23 19.13
C SER A 262 6.20 23.01 19.53
N GLY A 263 6.00 22.02 18.63
CA GLY A 263 5.25 20.80 18.95
C GLY A 263 6.06 19.50 18.96
N GLY A 264 7.38 19.61 18.90
CA GLY A 264 8.29 18.46 18.86
C GLY A 264 8.47 17.91 17.45
N ALA A 265 9.49 17.08 17.27
CA ALA A 265 9.86 16.57 15.97
C ALA A 265 10.34 15.13 16.06
N TYR A 266 10.18 14.41 14.96
CA TYR A 266 10.69 13.07 14.78
C TYR A 266 11.77 13.05 13.71
N THR A 267 12.99 12.70 14.10
CA THR A 267 14.14 12.69 13.18
C THR A 267 14.54 11.27 12.79
N ILE A 268 14.81 11.10 11.51
CA ILE A 268 15.43 9.92 10.88
C ILE A 268 16.80 10.37 10.37
N THR A 269 17.86 9.63 10.69
CA THR A 269 19.24 9.95 10.32
C THR A 269 19.87 8.79 9.59
N TYR A 270 20.60 9.10 8.52
CA TYR A 270 21.30 8.15 7.67
C TYR A 270 22.81 8.23 7.92
N GLY A 271 23.41 7.07 8.13
CA GLY A 271 24.87 6.91 8.19
C GLY A 271 25.38 6.26 6.92
N TYR A 272 26.55 6.70 6.46
CA TYR A 272 27.15 6.27 5.20
C TYR A 272 28.52 5.59 5.39
N ASP A 273 28.91 4.77 4.43
CA ASP A 273 30.25 4.16 4.38
C ASP A 273 31.29 5.16 3.85
N GLY A 274 31.96 5.85 4.77
CA GLY A 274 32.99 6.85 4.44
C GLY A 274 32.45 7.94 3.52
N THR A 275 33.14 8.16 2.40
CA THR A 275 32.77 9.13 1.36
C THR A 275 31.92 8.52 0.23
N SER A 276 31.40 7.31 0.39
CA SER A 276 30.51 6.68 -0.61
C SER A 276 29.04 6.92 -0.28
N ASN A 277 28.14 6.76 -1.25
CA ASN A 277 26.69 6.94 -1.05
C ASN A 277 26.00 5.73 -0.40
N ARG A 278 26.77 4.71 -0.01
CA ARG A 278 26.21 3.49 0.60
C ARG A 278 25.72 3.76 2.01
N VAL A 279 24.41 3.70 2.22
CA VAL A 279 23.79 3.78 3.55
C VAL A 279 24.13 2.54 4.36
N THR A 280 24.77 2.72 5.52
CA THR A 280 25.16 1.66 6.45
C THR A 280 24.35 1.66 7.75
N SER A 281 23.64 2.75 8.05
CA SER A 281 22.76 2.79 9.21
C SER A 281 21.58 3.73 9.05
N ILE A 282 20.47 3.38 9.68
CA ILE A 282 19.29 4.25 9.84
C ILE A 282 19.00 4.33 11.33
N SER A 283 19.10 5.51 11.92
CA SER A 283 18.73 5.77 13.32
C SER A 283 17.54 6.70 13.40
N GLN A 284 16.65 6.48 14.36
CA GLN A 284 15.47 7.31 14.56
C GLN A 284 15.42 7.86 15.99
N SER A 285 14.73 8.98 16.16
CA SER A 285 14.61 9.67 17.46
C SER A 285 13.89 8.85 18.56
N ASP A 286 13.16 7.80 18.19
CA ASP A 286 12.61 6.80 19.13
C ASP A 286 13.62 5.74 19.59
N GLY A 287 14.90 5.91 19.25
CA GLY A 287 15.97 4.97 19.56
C GLY A 287 15.94 3.68 18.72
N SER A 288 15.14 3.62 17.65
CA SER A 288 15.27 2.58 16.63
C SER A 288 16.58 2.75 15.86
N LEU A 289 17.28 1.65 15.64
CA LEU A 289 18.51 1.62 14.85
C LEU A 289 18.52 0.38 13.98
N LEU A 290 18.81 0.55 12.69
CA LEU A 290 19.17 -0.50 11.76
C LEU A 290 20.62 -0.29 11.32
N THR A 291 21.44 -1.33 11.39
CA THR A 291 22.75 -1.35 10.72
C THR A 291 22.75 -2.37 9.58
N ILE A 292 23.42 -2.00 8.50
CA ILE A 292 23.44 -2.73 7.23
C ILE A 292 24.88 -3.13 6.93
N GLY A 293 25.09 -4.43 6.71
CA GLY A 293 26.37 -4.98 6.26
C GLY A 293 26.34 -5.24 4.75
N TYR A 294 27.47 -5.06 4.09
CA TYR A 294 27.64 -5.29 2.66
C TYR A 294 28.83 -6.19 2.36
N ILE A 295 28.79 -6.82 1.19
CA ILE A 295 29.94 -7.44 0.53
C ILE A 295 30.08 -6.87 -0.88
N TYR A 296 31.31 -6.64 -1.33
CA TYR A 296 31.56 -6.35 -2.74
C TYR A 296 31.55 -7.67 -3.52
N ASP A 297 30.62 -7.81 -4.45
CA ASP A 297 30.58 -8.94 -5.37
C ASP A 297 31.31 -8.58 -6.67
N SER A 298 32.47 -9.19 -6.88
CA SER A 298 33.27 -9.00 -8.09
C SER A 298 32.61 -9.54 -9.35
N GLY A 299 31.65 -10.46 -9.24
CA GLY A 299 30.92 -11.00 -10.39
C GLY A 299 29.93 -9.99 -10.97
N SER A 300 29.17 -9.31 -10.11
CA SER A 300 28.23 -8.24 -10.50
C SER A 300 28.82 -6.83 -10.42
N LEU A 301 30.10 -6.71 -10.06
CA LEU A 301 30.81 -5.44 -9.84
C LEU A 301 30.05 -4.45 -8.93
N SER A 302 29.30 -4.98 -7.95
CA SER A 302 28.33 -4.22 -7.15
C SER A 302 28.34 -4.69 -5.70
N PHE A 303 27.94 -3.81 -4.78
CA PHE A 303 27.77 -4.16 -3.37
C PHE A 303 26.42 -4.84 -3.13
N ARG A 304 26.41 -5.88 -2.31
CA ARG A 304 25.20 -6.63 -1.92
C ARG A 304 25.04 -6.62 -0.41
N VAL A 305 23.81 -6.43 0.07
CA VAL A 305 23.51 -6.50 1.51
C VAL A 305 23.70 -7.93 2.03
N THR A 306 24.45 -8.10 3.12
CA THR A 306 24.71 -9.39 3.77
C THR A 306 24.13 -9.50 5.17
N SER A 307 23.88 -8.38 5.84
CA SER A 307 23.28 -8.41 7.18
C SER A 307 22.44 -7.18 7.45
N LEU A 308 21.32 -7.38 8.14
CA LEU A 308 20.41 -6.35 8.61
C LEU A 308 20.20 -6.54 10.11
N ALA A 309 20.84 -5.71 10.93
CA ALA A 309 20.81 -5.81 12.38
C ALA A 309 19.98 -4.66 12.99
N GLN A 310 18.83 -5.02 13.56
CA GLN A 310 17.87 -4.07 14.11
C GLN A 310 17.94 -4.06 15.64
N THR A 311 18.25 -2.91 16.24
CA THR A 311 18.22 -2.71 17.69
C THR A 311 16.82 -2.31 18.13
N VAL A 312 16.10 -3.27 18.72
CA VAL A 312 14.69 -3.14 19.13
C VAL A 312 14.51 -2.82 20.60
N ALA A 313 15.58 -2.83 21.41
CA ALA A 313 15.67 -2.30 22.78
C ALA A 313 17.15 -2.17 23.18
N THR A 314 17.43 -1.45 24.26
CA THR A 314 18.79 -1.41 24.82
C THR A 314 19.24 -2.84 25.13
N GLY A 315 20.28 -3.30 24.44
CA GLY A 315 20.82 -4.66 24.58
C GLY A 315 20.05 -5.77 23.85
N ASP A 316 19.02 -5.43 23.05
CA ASP A 316 18.30 -6.39 22.20
C ASP A 316 18.44 -6.02 20.72
N THR A 317 19.22 -6.83 19.99
CA THR A 317 19.46 -6.71 18.56
C THR A 317 19.02 -7.97 17.84
N ARG A 318 18.19 -7.81 16.81
CA ARG A 318 17.71 -8.87 15.93
C ARG A 318 18.41 -8.76 14.59
N THR A 319 19.21 -9.76 14.24
CA THR A 319 19.97 -9.78 12.98
C THR A 319 19.36 -10.75 11.99
N THR A 320 19.19 -10.30 10.74
CA THR A 320 18.90 -11.15 9.59
C THR A 320 20.17 -11.21 8.73
N ASN A 321 20.64 -12.41 8.42
CA ASN A 321 21.82 -12.63 7.56
C ASN A 321 21.38 -13.12 6.19
N ILE A 322 22.11 -12.72 5.15
CA ILE A 322 21.82 -13.01 3.75
C ILE A 322 23.08 -13.55 3.09
N GLU A 323 22.96 -14.76 2.53
CA GLU A 323 24.03 -15.45 1.83
C GLU A 323 23.61 -15.72 0.38
N TYR A 324 24.48 -15.35 -0.56
CA TYR A 324 24.24 -15.48 -2.00
C TYR A 324 24.99 -16.68 -2.57
N PHE A 325 24.29 -17.49 -3.35
CA PHE A 325 24.81 -18.62 -4.11
C PHE A 325 24.39 -18.47 -5.58
N ALA A 326 25.01 -19.25 -6.48
CA ALA A 326 24.56 -19.30 -7.88
C ALA A 326 23.10 -19.79 -7.95
N GLY A 327 22.20 -18.95 -8.48
CA GLY A 327 20.77 -19.25 -8.63
C GLY A 327 19.96 -19.32 -7.32
N ARG A 328 20.53 -18.93 -6.17
CA ARG A 328 19.83 -19.04 -4.88
C ARG A 328 20.34 -18.06 -3.82
N THR A 329 19.44 -17.56 -2.98
CA THR A 329 19.76 -16.79 -1.77
C THR A 329 19.22 -17.50 -0.52
N GLU A 330 20.02 -17.58 0.53
CA GLU A 330 19.60 -18.08 1.85
C GLU A 330 19.48 -16.91 2.83
N ILE A 331 18.34 -16.84 3.52
CA ILE A 331 18.02 -15.80 4.49
C ILE A 331 17.88 -16.45 5.86
N THR A 332 18.76 -16.07 6.78
CA THR A 332 18.75 -16.56 8.16
C THR A 332 18.15 -15.51 9.08
N ASP A 333 17.01 -15.82 9.70
CA ASP A 333 16.35 -14.92 10.65
C ASP A 333 17.11 -14.84 12.00
N ALA A 334 16.66 -13.96 12.91
CA ALA A 334 17.28 -13.79 14.23
C ALA A 334 17.18 -15.04 15.15
N ARG A 335 16.41 -16.05 14.75
CA ARG A 335 16.27 -17.35 15.43
C ARG A 335 17.18 -18.42 14.83
N GLY A 336 17.90 -18.12 13.75
CA GLY A 336 18.71 -19.08 13.01
C GLY A 336 17.90 -19.95 12.05
N GLN A 337 16.64 -19.59 11.78
CA GLN A 337 15.83 -20.27 10.77
C GLN A 337 16.21 -19.79 9.38
N VAL A 338 16.34 -20.74 8.45
CA VAL A 338 16.80 -20.45 7.08
C VAL A 338 15.65 -20.60 6.09
N THR A 339 15.30 -19.51 5.42
CA THR A 339 14.44 -19.52 4.23
C THR A 339 15.33 -19.49 2.99
N LYS A 340 15.04 -20.33 2.00
CA LYS A 340 15.81 -20.38 0.74
C LYS A 340 14.95 -19.88 -0.40
N LEU A 341 15.52 -19.03 -1.23
CA LEU A 341 14.90 -18.46 -2.42
C LEU A 341 15.70 -18.91 -3.63
N TYR A 342 15.06 -19.63 -4.55
CA TYR A 342 15.67 -20.06 -5.81
C TYR A 342 15.19 -19.17 -6.94
N PHE A 343 16.10 -18.84 -7.86
CA PHE A 343 15.82 -17.95 -8.97
C PHE A 343 16.03 -18.66 -10.30
N GLU A 344 15.21 -18.29 -11.27
CA GLU A 344 15.52 -18.48 -12.68
C GLU A 344 16.30 -17.26 -13.16
N ILE A 345 17.52 -17.49 -13.63
CA ILE A 345 18.39 -16.44 -14.17
C ILE A 345 18.32 -16.53 -15.69
N SER A 346 17.74 -15.50 -16.33
CA SER A 346 17.76 -15.39 -17.79
C SER A 346 19.07 -14.75 -18.27
N ASP A 347 19.78 -15.45 -19.16
CA ASP A 347 21.04 -15.00 -19.75
C ASP A 347 20.89 -13.78 -20.69
N THR A 348 19.68 -13.47 -21.17
CA THR A 348 19.47 -12.40 -22.17
C THR A 348 19.09 -11.05 -21.57
N ASP A 349 18.42 -11.03 -20.42
CA ASP A 349 17.81 -9.82 -19.86
C ASP A 349 18.18 -9.62 -18.36
N ASN A 350 19.10 -10.44 -17.79
CA ASN A 350 19.48 -10.41 -16.37
C ASN A 350 18.28 -10.55 -15.40
N LEU A 351 17.21 -11.19 -15.87
CA LEU A 351 15.99 -11.38 -15.10
C LEU A 351 16.24 -12.43 -14.03
N SER A 352 15.99 -12.09 -12.77
CA SER A 352 16.04 -13.02 -11.65
C SER A 352 14.63 -13.18 -11.07
N GLN A 353 13.82 -14.03 -11.71
CA GLN A 353 12.47 -14.33 -11.25
C GLN A 353 12.51 -15.40 -10.16
N LEU A 354 11.67 -15.24 -9.12
CA LEU A 354 11.59 -16.21 -8.02
C LEU A 354 10.90 -17.48 -8.48
N LYS A 355 11.63 -18.58 -8.50
CA LYS A 355 11.15 -19.88 -8.94
C LYS A 355 10.64 -20.75 -7.80
N GLN A 356 11.27 -20.67 -6.62
CA GLN A 356 10.88 -21.50 -5.48
C GLN A 356 11.21 -20.80 -4.15
N VAL A 357 10.31 -20.92 -3.18
CA VAL A 357 10.53 -20.57 -1.77
C VAL A 357 10.53 -21.86 -0.95
N VAL A 358 11.60 -22.07 -0.18
CA VAL A 358 11.68 -23.18 0.80
C VAL A 358 11.70 -22.58 2.20
N ALA A 359 10.63 -22.80 2.95
CA ALA A 359 10.49 -22.33 4.33
C ALA A 359 11.30 -23.20 5.32
N PRO A 360 11.67 -22.66 6.50
CA PRO A 360 12.33 -23.44 7.54
C PRO A 360 11.46 -24.64 7.98
N ALA A 361 12.10 -25.79 8.27
CA ALA A 361 11.40 -26.95 8.82
C ALA A 361 10.81 -26.65 10.20
N ALA A 362 9.59 -27.15 10.47
CA ALA A 362 8.88 -26.82 11.71
C ALA A 362 9.55 -27.37 12.98
N TYR A 363 10.28 -28.47 12.86
CA TYR A 363 11.10 -29.07 13.89
C TYR A 363 12.17 -29.95 13.24
N THR A 364 13.17 -30.36 14.01
CA THR A 364 14.25 -31.23 13.51
C THR A 364 13.67 -32.54 12.96
N GLY A 365 13.92 -32.82 11.68
CA GLY A 365 13.43 -34.01 10.97
C GLY A 365 12.09 -33.83 10.23
N ALA A 366 11.43 -32.67 10.34
CA ALA A 366 10.27 -32.35 9.52
C ALA A 366 10.67 -31.97 8.09
N THR A 367 9.83 -32.28 7.10
CA THR A 367 9.98 -31.80 5.73
C THR A 367 9.73 -30.28 5.68
N PRO A 368 10.62 -29.49 5.05
CA PRO A 368 10.35 -28.10 4.71
C PRO A 368 9.08 -27.93 3.88
N GLN A 369 8.43 -26.78 4.00
CA GLN A 369 7.36 -26.40 3.06
C GLN A 369 7.99 -25.71 1.85
N GLU A 370 7.59 -26.13 0.65
CA GLU A 370 8.09 -25.60 -0.62
C GLU A 370 6.92 -24.96 -1.39
N ILE A 371 7.18 -23.82 -2.03
CA ILE A 371 6.20 -23.15 -2.91
C ILE A 371 6.91 -22.87 -4.22
N ASP A 372 6.35 -23.36 -5.33
CA ASP A 372 6.93 -23.21 -6.66
C ASP A 372 6.14 -22.24 -7.52
N TYR A 373 6.86 -21.51 -8.37
CA TYR A 373 6.34 -20.52 -9.30
C TYR A 373 6.85 -20.82 -10.71
N ALA A 374 5.99 -20.60 -11.71
CA ALA A 374 6.36 -20.68 -13.12
C ALA A 374 5.92 -19.42 -13.87
N TYR A 375 6.68 -19.04 -14.90
CA TYR A 375 6.45 -17.83 -15.69
C TYR A 375 6.46 -18.13 -17.20
N ASP A 376 5.81 -17.27 -17.98
CA ASP A 376 5.96 -17.27 -19.45
C ASP A 376 7.17 -16.41 -19.90
N SER A 377 7.40 -16.34 -21.21
CA SER A 377 8.51 -15.55 -21.77
C SER A 377 8.36 -14.03 -21.63
N ASP A 378 7.15 -13.55 -21.34
CA ASP A 378 6.85 -12.14 -21.10
C ASP A 378 6.94 -11.79 -19.60
N GLY A 379 7.20 -12.79 -18.76
CA GLY A 379 7.41 -12.66 -17.32
C GLY A 379 6.13 -12.76 -16.48
N ASN A 380 5.01 -13.17 -17.07
CA ASN A 380 3.74 -13.33 -16.37
C ASN A 380 3.71 -14.64 -15.57
N LEU A 381 3.13 -14.63 -14.38
CA LEU A 381 3.01 -15.81 -13.52
C LEU A 381 2.02 -16.83 -14.10
N THR A 382 2.48 -17.97 -14.58
CA THR A 382 1.61 -19.01 -15.17
C THR A 382 1.13 -20.06 -14.17
N SER A 383 1.85 -20.30 -13.08
CA SER A 383 1.37 -21.19 -12.01
C SER A 383 2.01 -20.95 -10.65
N VAL A 384 1.25 -21.24 -9.59
CA VAL A 384 1.72 -21.38 -8.20
C VAL A 384 1.39 -22.80 -7.73
N THR A 385 2.38 -23.51 -7.19
CA THR A 385 2.19 -24.81 -6.51
C THR A 385 2.44 -24.60 -5.03
N ASP A 386 1.45 -24.86 -4.19
CA ASP A 386 1.58 -24.74 -2.73
C ASP A 386 2.34 -25.92 -2.11
N ALA A 387 2.64 -25.83 -0.81
CA ALA A 387 3.37 -26.87 -0.09
C ALA A 387 2.61 -28.19 0.12
N MET A 388 1.36 -28.29 -0.38
CA MET A 388 0.54 -29.50 -0.39
C MET A 388 0.37 -30.02 -1.84
N ASP A 389 1.19 -29.56 -2.78
CA ASP A 389 1.14 -29.87 -4.21
C ASP A 389 -0.15 -29.41 -4.91
N HIS A 390 -0.91 -28.47 -4.32
CA HIS A 390 -2.06 -27.89 -5.00
C HIS A 390 -1.62 -26.80 -5.97
N VAL A 391 -2.11 -26.89 -7.20
CA VAL A 391 -1.72 -26.00 -8.29
C VAL A 391 -2.83 -24.98 -8.58
N THR A 392 -2.46 -23.71 -8.63
CA THR A 392 -3.27 -22.64 -9.25
C THR A 392 -2.56 -22.15 -10.51
N SER A 393 -3.26 -22.10 -11.65
CA SER A 393 -2.66 -21.71 -12.95
C SER A 393 -3.38 -20.52 -13.59
N TYR A 394 -2.63 -19.74 -14.36
CA TYR A 394 -3.09 -18.51 -15.01
C TYR A 394 -2.78 -18.52 -16.51
N GLN A 395 -3.61 -17.85 -17.30
CA GLN A 395 -3.35 -17.55 -18.72
C GLN A 395 -3.59 -16.07 -18.98
N TYR A 396 -2.90 -15.53 -19.98
CA TYR A 396 -2.85 -14.10 -20.29
C TYR A 396 -3.18 -13.82 -21.76
N ASP A 397 -3.74 -12.66 -22.04
CA ASP A 397 -3.81 -12.12 -23.40
C ASP A 397 -2.52 -11.37 -23.79
N ALA A 398 -2.44 -10.87 -25.03
CA ALA A 398 -1.28 -10.13 -25.52
C ALA A 398 -1.07 -8.76 -24.84
N SER A 399 -2.07 -8.28 -24.11
CA SER A 399 -2.03 -7.05 -23.33
C SER A 399 -1.63 -7.29 -21.88
N GLY A 400 -1.43 -8.54 -21.43
CA GLY A 400 -1.07 -8.86 -20.04
C GLY A 400 -2.27 -9.06 -19.11
N ASN A 401 -3.50 -9.07 -19.62
CA ASN A 401 -4.68 -9.34 -18.79
C ASN A 401 -4.84 -10.82 -18.51
N VAL A 402 -5.21 -11.18 -17.27
CA VAL A 402 -5.48 -12.58 -16.89
C VAL A 402 -6.80 -13.05 -17.52
N THR A 403 -6.72 -13.89 -18.55
CA THR A 403 -7.89 -14.44 -19.27
C THR A 403 -8.44 -15.72 -18.67
N LYS A 404 -7.64 -16.45 -17.87
CA LYS A 404 -8.10 -17.69 -17.23
C LYS A 404 -7.39 -17.93 -15.91
N ILE A 405 -8.15 -18.37 -14.91
CA ILE A 405 -7.65 -18.84 -13.62
C ILE A 405 -8.20 -20.25 -13.40
N THR A 406 -7.34 -21.23 -13.11
CA THR A 406 -7.76 -22.54 -12.62
C THR A 406 -7.23 -22.69 -11.21
N ASN A 407 -8.12 -22.82 -10.22
CA ASN A 407 -7.71 -22.96 -8.83
C ASN A 407 -7.35 -24.41 -8.46
N ALA A 408 -6.80 -24.59 -7.26
CA ALA A 408 -6.42 -25.87 -6.67
C ALA A 408 -7.52 -26.96 -6.71
N ASN A 409 -8.80 -26.57 -6.69
CA ASN A 409 -9.93 -27.49 -6.72
C ASN A 409 -10.38 -27.84 -8.15
N GLY A 410 -9.71 -27.31 -9.18
CA GLY A 410 -10.08 -27.47 -10.58
C GLY A 410 -11.21 -26.56 -11.05
N ASN A 411 -11.67 -25.60 -10.22
CA ASN A 411 -12.64 -24.60 -10.65
C ASN A 411 -11.94 -23.57 -11.54
N VAL A 412 -12.62 -23.20 -12.62
CA VAL A 412 -12.14 -22.31 -13.66
C VAL A 412 -12.90 -20.99 -13.62
N THR A 413 -12.17 -19.88 -13.73
CA THR A 413 -12.70 -18.55 -14.01
C THR A 413 -12.09 -18.07 -15.32
N ASP A 414 -12.87 -17.98 -16.39
CA ASP A 414 -12.47 -17.34 -17.64
C ASP A 414 -12.89 -15.87 -17.63
N ARG A 415 -12.08 -14.99 -18.22
CA ARG A 415 -12.26 -13.53 -18.24
C ARG A 415 -12.12 -12.97 -19.65
N ALA A 416 -12.97 -12.01 -19.98
CA ALA A 416 -12.85 -11.24 -21.22
C ALA A 416 -12.72 -9.75 -20.93
N TYR A 417 -11.93 -9.08 -21.77
CA TYR A 417 -11.59 -7.67 -21.62
C TYR A 417 -11.93 -6.89 -22.90
N ASP A 418 -12.23 -5.60 -22.75
CA ASP A 418 -12.35 -4.69 -23.90
C ASP A 418 -10.98 -4.09 -24.30
N SER A 419 -10.98 -3.18 -25.28
CA SER A 419 -9.75 -2.55 -25.79
C SER A 419 -9.10 -1.56 -24.81
N ALA A 420 -9.80 -1.14 -23.76
CA ALA A 420 -9.27 -0.32 -22.68
C ALA A 420 -8.83 -1.18 -21.47
N ASN A 421 -8.79 -2.50 -21.65
CA ASN A 421 -8.46 -3.50 -20.62
C ASN A 421 -9.47 -3.55 -19.45
N ASN A 422 -10.72 -3.12 -19.67
CA ASN A 422 -11.76 -3.33 -18.67
C ASN A 422 -12.27 -4.76 -18.71
N LEU A 423 -12.50 -5.36 -17.54
CA LEU A 423 -13.12 -6.67 -17.41
C LEU A 423 -14.60 -6.59 -17.79
N THR A 424 -15.02 -7.22 -18.88
CA THR A 424 -16.42 -7.18 -19.37
C THR A 424 -17.23 -8.43 -19.06
N LEU A 425 -16.56 -9.58 -18.90
CA LEU A 425 -17.20 -10.87 -18.61
C LEU A 425 -16.31 -11.71 -17.71
N GLU A 426 -16.93 -12.36 -16.73
CA GLU A 426 -16.38 -13.52 -16.02
C GLU A 426 -17.29 -14.73 -16.22
N THR A 427 -16.68 -15.88 -16.53
CA THR A 427 -17.35 -17.17 -16.64
C THR A 427 -16.76 -18.12 -15.60
N PHE A 428 -17.58 -18.54 -14.65
CA PHE A 428 -17.20 -19.50 -13.61
C PHE A 428 -17.66 -20.89 -14.02
N THR A 429 -16.75 -21.85 -14.08
CA THR A 429 -17.04 -23.26 -14.37
C THR A 429 -16.40 -24.13 -13.30
N GLY A 430 -17.21 -24.89 -12.54
CA GLY A 430 -16.68 -25.75 -11.49
C GLY A 430 -17.69 -26.77 -10.99
N ALA A 431 -17.21 -27.95 -10.61
CA ALA A 431 -18.02 -28.94 -9.92
C ALA A 431 -17.93 -28.68 -8.41
N THR A 432 -19.06 -28.71 -7.71
CA THR A 432 -19.01 -28.93 -6.25
C THR A 432 -18.86 -30.44 -6.01
N ALA A 433 -18.35 -30.84 -4.84
CA ALA A 433 -18.14 -32.24 -4.49
C ALA A 433 -19.38 -33.14 -4.66
N ASN A 434 -20.59 -32.58 -4.84
CA ASN A 434 -21.86 -33.31 -4.97
C ASN A 434 -22.82 -32.80 -6.08
N SER A 435 -22.41 -31.92 -7.01
CA SER A 435 -23.31 -31.42 -8.08
C SER A 435 -22.62 -31.26 -9.44
N ALA A 436 -23.40 -31.38 -10.51
CA ALA A 436 -22.96 -31.08 -11.88
C ALA A 436 -22.40 -29.66 -11.98
N ALA A 437 -21.39 -29.47 -12.83
CA ALA A 437 -20.77 -28.17 -13.03
C ALA A 437 -21.82 -27.16 -13.52
N ALA A 438 -22.09 -26.14 -12.71
CA ALA A 438 -22.88 -24.99 -13.14
C ALA A 438 -21.93 -23.97 -13.75
N THR A 439 -22.27 -23.47 -14.93
CA THR A 439 -21.58 -22.32 -15.53
C THR A 439 -22.34 -21.05 -15.17
N LEU A 440 -21.66 -20.12 -14.52
CA LEU A 440 -22.21 -18.84 -14.07
C LEU A 440 -21.50 -17.67 -14.73
N TYR A 441 -22.20 -16.58 -14.97
CA TYR A 441 -21.68 -15.42 -15.72
C TYR A 441 -21.84 -14.13 -14.94
N ARG A 442 -20.77 -13.35 -14.77
CA ARG A 442 -20.87 -11.94 -14.36
C ARG A 442 -20.49 -11.05 -15.52
N ARG A 443 -21.25 -9.96 -15.72
CA ARG A 443 -21.03 -9.04 -16.84
C ARG A 443 -20.91 -7.61 -16.32
N PHE A 444 -20.10 -6.83 -17.00
CA PHE A 444 -19.76 -5.47 -16.63
C PHE A 444 -19.84 -4.59 -17.86
N VAL A 445 -20.46 -3.42 -17.73
CA VAL A 445 -20.71 -2.48 -18.81
C VAL A 445 -20.14 -1.14 -18.42
N TYR A 446 -19.33 -0.56 -19.31
CA TYR A 446 -18.60 0.68 -19.07
C TYR A 446 -19.12 1.83 -19.96
N ASP A 447 -18.89 3.08 -19.55
CA ASP A 447 -19.09 4.26 -20.41
C ASP A 447 -17.84 4.62 -21.23
N GLY A 448 -17.91 5.74 -21.96
CA GLY A 448 -16.82 6.22 -22.82
C GLY A 448 -15.61 6.78 -22.05
N GLU A 449 -15.82 7.15 -20.79
CA GLU A 449 -14.81 7.65 -19.85
C GLU A 449 -14.18 6.54 -19.00
N ASN A 450 -14.54 5.28 -19.27
CA ASN A 450 -13.99 4.07 -18.64
C ASN A 450 -14.56 3.76 -17.25
N HIS A 451 -15.72 4.31 -16.89
CA HIS A 451 -16.38 3.99 -15.62
C HIS A 451 -17.30 2.79 -15.74
N LEU A 452 -17.31 1.94 -14.71
CA LEU A 452 -18.28 0.85 -14.60
C LEU A 452 -19.69 1.41 -14.44
N ARG A 453 -20.54 1.35 -15.47
CA ARG A 453 -21.92 1.86 -15.43
C ARG A 453 -22.93 0.83 -14.94
N PHE A 454 -22.74 -0.45 -15.26
CA PHE A 454 -23.60 -1.53 -14.79
C PHE A 454 -22.79 -2.78 -14.46
N SER A 455 -23.14 -3.45 -13.36
CA SER A 455 -22.73 -4.83 -13.10
C SER A 455 -23.95 -5.74 -13.05
N ILE A 456 -23.81 -6.94 -13.62
CA ILE A 456 -24.85 -7.96 -13.69
C ILE A 456 -24.30 -9.22 -13.06
N SER A 457 -24.95 -9.68 -11.99
CA SER A 457 -24.57 -10.88 -11.26
C SER A 457 -24.90 -12.17 -12.03
N ALA A 458 -24.46 -13.30 -11.51
CA ALA A 458 -24.76 -14.63 -12.05
C ALA A 458 -26.26 -14.94 -12.11
N ASP A 459 -27.02 -14.41 -11.15
CA ASP A 459 -28.46 -14.62 -11.03
C ASP A 459 -29.26 -13.58 -11.82
N GLY A 460 -28.59 -12.61 -12.46
CA GLY A 460 -29.22 -11.58 -13.28
C GLY A 460 -29.46 -10.25 -12.54
N ASN A 461 -29.24 -10.19 -11.22
CA ASN A 461 -29.40 -8.93 -10.47
C ASN A 461 -28.46 -7.84 -11.01
N VAL A 462 -28.97 -6.61 -11.10
CA VAL A 462 -28.26 -5.47 -11.68
C VAL A 462 -27.96 -4.40 -10.63
N THR A 463 -26.74 -3.90 -10.66
CA THR A 463 -26.35 -2.65 -9.99
C THR A 463 -25.88 -1.63 -11.03
N GLU A 464 -26.51 -0.45 -11.04
CA GLU A 464 -26.12 0.72 -11.83
C GLU A 464 -25.25 1.66 -11.00
N TYR A 465 -24.24 2.23 -11.63
CA TYR A 465 -23.41 3.29 -11.08
C TYR A 465 -23.52 4.54 -11.94
N ARG A 466 -23.59 5.70 -11.29
CA ARG A 466 -23.63 7.02 -11.92
C ARG A 466 -22.55 7.89 -11.32
N TYR A 467 -21.91 8.70 -12.15
CA TYR A 467 -20.72 9.47 -11.78
C TYR A 467 -20.98 10.97 -11.92
N THR A 468 -20.28 11.77 -11.12
CA THR A 468 -20.24 13.22 -11.23
C THR A 468 -19.48 13.63 -12.50
N GLY A 469 -19.53 14.91 -12.86
CA GLY A 469 -18.74 15.43 -14.00
C GLY A 469 -17.22 15.18 -13.87
N PRO A 470 -16.64 15.25 -12.66
CA PRO A 470 -15.23 14.86 -12.43
C PRO A 470 -14.96 13.35 -12.23
N GLY A 471 -15.93 12.45 -12.45
CA GLY A 471 -15.70 11.00 -12.35
C GLY A 471 -15.87 10.37 -10.98
N GLU A 472 -16.30 11.12 -9.98
CA GLU A 472 -16.55 10.55 -8.64
C GLU A 472 -17.90 9.80 -8.63
N LEU A 473 -17.99 8.65 -7.97
CA LEU A 473 -19.24 7.87 -7.92
C LEU A 473 -20.35 8.67 -7.23
N GLU A 474 -21.41 9.12 -7.92
CA GLU A 474 -22.52 9.87 -7.32
C GLU A 474 -23.62 8.94 -6.77
N TYR A 475 -23.99 7.88 -7.51
CA TYR A 475 -25.02 6.93 -7.09
C TYR A 475 -24.60 5.48 -7.33
N ALA A 476 -24.92 4.62 -6.37
CA ALA A 476 -25.04 3.17 -6.58
C ALA A 476 -26.50 2.76 -6.42
N ILE A 477 -27.06 2.13 -7.45
CA ILE A 477 -28.50 1.81 -7.55
C ILE A 477 -28.64 0.32 -7.82
N THR A 478 -29.25 -0.42 -6.90
CA THR A 478 -29.53 -1.86 -7.09
C THR A 478 -31.00 -2.06 -7.41
N TYR A 479 -31.27 -2.97 -8.35
CA TYR A 479 -32.60 -3.37 -8.81
C TYR A 479 -32.92 -4.78 -8.28
N PRO A 480 -33.38 -4.92 -7.02
CA PRO A 480 -33.50 -6.24 -6.38
C PRO A 480 -34.66 -7.09 -6.93
N ASP A 481 -35.68 -6.47 -7.52
CA ASP A 481 -36.88 -7.15 -8.01
C ASP A 481 -36.91 -7.29 -9.54
N ASP A 482 -35.88 -6.79 -10.24
CA ASP A 482 -35.78 -6.78 -11.69
C ASP A 482 -34.45 -7.40 -12.13
N ASP A 483 -34.51 -8.57 -12.76
CA ASP A 483 -33.33 -9.27 -13.26
C ASP A 483 -33.09 -8.99 -14.76
N TYR A 484 -31.82 -8.92 -15.14
CA TYR A 484 -31.39 -8.96 -16.53
C TYR A 484 -31.15 -10.42 -16.98
N ALA A 485 -31.39 -10.70 -18.25
CA ALA A 485 -31.24 -12.05 -18.81
C ALA A 485 -29.86 -12.65 -18.51
N THR A 486 -29.81 -13.86 -17.93
CA THR A 486 -28.56 -14.57 -17.61
C THR A 486 -27.87 -15.08 -18.89
N GLY A 487 -26.55 -15.30 -18.83
CA GLY A 487 -25.76 -15.84 -19.94
C GLY A 487 -24.47 -15.06 -20.21
N SER A 488 -23.72 -15.50 -21.21
CA SER A 488 -22.40 -14.96 -21.56
C SER A 488 -22.43 -13.69 -22.41
N SER A 489 -23.59 -13.33 -22.99
CA SER A 489 -23.69 -12.15 -23.85
C SER A 489 -23.54 -10.88 -23.01
N VAL A 490 -22.48 -10.11 -23.29
CA VAL A 490 -22.23 -8.80 -22.67
C VAL A 490 -23.10 -7.75 -23.35
N PRO A 491 -24.02 -7.08 -22.63
CA PRO A 491 -24.84 -6.01 -23.19
C PRO A 491 -24.03 -4.72 -23.38
N THR A 492 -24.44 -3.89 -24.34
CA THR A 492 -23.90 -2.53 -24.47
C THR A 492 -24.49 -1.60 -23.41
N LEU A 493 -23.88 -0.43 -23.22
CA LEU A 493 -24.44 0.61 -22.36
C LEU A 493 -25.88 0.98 -22.76
N THR A 494 -26.13 1.12 -24.07
CA THR A 494 -27.46 1.42 -24.60
C THR A 494 -28.47 0.32 -24.30
N ASP A 495 -28.07 -0.95 -24.34
CA ASP A 495 -28.96 -2.08 -23.99
C ASP A 495 -29.38 -2.01 -22.51
N MET A 496 -28.43 -1.71 -21.62
CA MET A 496 -28.70 -1.60 -20.18
C MET A 496 -29.55 -0.39 -19.84
N GLU A 497 -29.31 0.76 -20.49
CA GLU A 497 -30.15 1.95 -20.31
C GLU A 497 -31.57 1.72 -20.82
N THR A 498 -31.71 1.02 -21.96
CA THR A 498 -33.02 0.64 -22.50
C THR A 498 -33.76 -0.32 -21.58
N TRP A 499 -33.07 -1.33 -21.03
CA TRP A 499 -33.65 -2.25 -20.04
C TRP A 499 -34.13 -1.49 -18.80
N ARG A 500 -33.26 -0.64 -18.22
CA ARG A 500 -33.55 0.18 -17.04
C ARG A 500 -34.78 1.06 -17.25
N ASP A 501 -34.87 1.71 -18.40
CA ASP A 501 -35.95 2.66 -18.71
C ASP A 501 -37.24 1.96 -19.14
N GLY A 502 -37.18 0.69 -19.52
CA GLY A 502 -38.33 -0.18 -19.79
C GLY A 502 -39.01 -0.75 -18.53
N LEU A 503 -38.40 -0.62 -17.35
CA LEU A 503 -38.96 -1.13 -16.10
C LEU A 503 -40.21 -0.33 -15.68
N ALA A 504 -41.33 -1.03 -15.47
CA ALA A 504 -42.64 -0.40 -15.23
C ALA A 504 -42.75 0.29 -13.85
N ASN A 505 -42.08 -0.23 -12.83
CA ASN A 505 -42.06 0.35 -11.50
C ASN A 505 -40.72 0.11 -10.80
N ARG A 506 -39.98 1.18 -10.52
CA ARG A 506 -38.66 1.13 -9.86
C ARG A 506 -38.70 1.64 -8.42
N ALA A 507 -39.85 1.56 -7.74
CA ALA A 507 -39.99 2.07 -6.38
C ALA A 507 -39.24 1.25 -5.31
N THR A 508 -38.87 0.01 -5.62
CA THR A 508 -38.14 -0.91 -4.73
C THR A 508 -36.62 -0.88 -4.93
N THR A 509 -36.12 -0.02 -5.82
CA THR A 509 -34.69 0.14 -6.02
C THR A 509 -34.01 0.66 -4.75
N GLN A 510 -32.83 0.11 -4.48
CA GLN A 510 -32.00 0.53 -3.35
C GLN A 510 -31.00 1.55 -3.85
N ILE A 511 -31.02 2.76 -3.30
CA ILE A 511 -30.20 3.88 -3.77
C ILE A 511 -29.29 4.36 -2.64
N VAL A 512 -27.99 4.37 -2.93
CA VAL A 512 -26.99 5.06 -2.11
C VAL A 512 -26.47 6.25 -2.92
N LYS A 513 -26.51 7.45 -2.34
CA LYS A 513 -25.90 8.65 -2.90
C LYS A 513 -24.61 8.99 -2.17
N TYR A 514 -23.60 9.41 -2.90
CA TYR A 514 -22.33 9.91 -2.39
C TYR A 514 -22.15 11.39 -2.77
N ILE A 515 -21.54 12.17 -1.87
CA ILE A 515 -21.20 13.58 -2.09
C ILE A 515 -19.76 13.79 -1.64
N TYR A 516 -19.00 14.55 -2.42
CA TYR A 516 -17.59 14.79 -2.21
C TYR A 516 -17.32 16.26 -1.85
N ASP A 517 -16.23 16.51 -1.12
CA ASP A 517 -15.72 17.86 -0.89
C ASP A 517 -15.00 18.41 -2.14
N THR A 518 -14.51 19.63 -2.08
CA THR A 518 -13.86 20.26 -3.25
C THR A 518 -12.61 19.53 -3.73
N ARG A 519 -11.95 18.76 -2.84
CA ARG A 519 -10.75 17.96 -3.09
C ARG A 519 -11.09 16.53 -3.53
N GLY A 520 -12.36 16.18 -3.71
CA GLY A 520 -12.76 14.82 -4.09
C GLY A 520 -12.80 13.82 -2.92
N ASN A 521 -12.68 14.28 -1.67
CA ASN A 521 -12.87 13.39 -0.52
C ASN A 521 -14.36 13.12 -0.29
N LEU A 522 -14.73 11.87 0.00
CA LEU A 522 -16.10 11.55 0.39
C LEU A 522 -16.50 12.33 1.65
N SER A 523 -17.53 13.18 1.51
CA SER A 523 -18.09 14.05 2.55
C SER A 523 -19.38 13.47 3.12
N ASP A 524 -20.26 12.95 2.26
CA ASP A 524 -21.56 12.43 2.70
C ASP A 524 -21.97 11.18 1.95
N THR A 525 -22.62 10.27 2.67
CA THR A 525 -23.38 9.15 2.08
C THR A 525 -24.81 9.17 2.56
N TYR A 526 -25.76 8.98 1.66
CA TYR A 526 -27.19 8.84 1.95
C TYR A 526 -27.67 7.46 1.49
N GLY A 527 -28.03 6.59 2.44
CA GLY A 527 -28.76 5.37 2.15
C GLY A 527 -30.26 5.64 2.22
N TYR A 528 -30.94 5.71 1.07
CA TYR A 528 -32.36 6.02 1.01
C TYR A 528 -33.22 4.79 1.34
N SER A 529 -34.28 4.99 2.12
CA SER A 529 -35.23 3.93 2.49
C SER A 529 -36.25 3.60 1.38
N GLY A 530 -36.23 4.33 0.26
CA GLY A 530 -37.03 4.01 -0.91
C GLY A 530 -36.85 4.98 -2.07
N ALA A 531 -37.41 4.61 -3.22
CA ALA A 531 -37.41 5.40 -4.44
C ALA A 531 -38.85 5.71 -4.91
N THR A 532 -38.95 6.66 -5.84
CA THR A 532 -40.18 6.91 -6.62
C THR A 532 -40.38 5.80 -7.67
N ASN A 533 -41.57 5.74 -8.30
CA ASN A 533 -41.82 4.77 -9.39
C ASN A 533 -40.86 4.93 -10.57
N ALA A 534 -40.25 6.11 -10.73
CA ALA A 534 -39.24 6.40 -11.75
C ALA A 534 -37.81 6.00 -11.33
N GLY A 535 -37.61 5.40 -10.15
CA GLY A 535 -36.29 5.00 -9.66
C GLY A 535 -35.43 6.17 -9.19
N VAL A 536 -36.07 7.26 -8.76
CA VAL A 536 -35.39 8.44 -8.17
C VAL A 536 -35.47 8.36 -6.65
N ALA A 537 -34.36 8.65 -5.96
CA ALA A 537 -34.30 8.68 -4.50
C ALA A 537 -35.40 9.54 -3.87
N ASP A 538 -36.10 8.99 -2.86
CA ASP A 538 -37.22 9.65 -2.20
C ASP A 538 -36.92 9.90 -0.72
N ALA A 539 -36.41 11.10 -0.41
CA ALA A 539 -36.09 11.49 0.96
C ALA A 539 -37.32 11.53 1.90
N SER A 540 -38.54 11.62 1.37
CA SER A 540 -39.76 11.62 2.19
C SER A 540 -40.03 10.27 2.86
N LYS A 541 -39.45 9.19 2.32
CA LYS A 541 -39.49 7.84 2.91
C LYS A 541 -38.40 7.61 3.97
N GLY A 542 -37.56 8.62 4.22
CA GLY A 542 -36.43 8.55 5.13
C GLY A 542 -35.13 8.11 4.46
N TYR A 543 -34.03 8.40 5.13
CA TYR A 543 -32.68 7.99 4.74
C TYR A 543 -31.81 7.87 6.00
N VAL A 544 -30.63 7.27 5.86
CA VAL A 544 -29.56 7.34 6.85
C VAL A 544 -28.42 8.15 6.26
N ARG A 545 -28.07 9.29 6.88
CA ARG A 545 -26.91 10.09 6.50
C ARG A 545 -25.69 9.73 7.34
N THR A 546 -24.56 9.51 6.67
CA THR A 546 -23.23 9.53 7.28
C THR A 546 -22.45 10.71 6.70
N HIS A 547 -21.91 11.57 7.57
CA HIS A 547 -21.08 12.72 7.20
C HIS A 547 -19.66 12.53 7.74
N THR A 548 -18.65 12.80 6.92
CA THR A 548 -17.24 12.66 7.29
C THR A 548 -16.44 13.90 6.94
N VAL A 549 -15.54 14.30 7.84
CA VAL A 549 -14.57 15.38 7.61
C VAL A 549 -13.17 14.78 7.58
N ARG A 550 -12.37 15.18 6.58
CA ARG A 550 -10.99 14.72 6.40
C ARG A 550 -10.04 15.90 6.32
N ASP A 551 -8.82 15.70 6.80
CA ASP A 551 -7.74 16.65 6.58
C ASP A 551 -7.22 16.58 5.13
N GLN A 552 -6.27 17.46 4.81
CA GLN A 552 -5.61 17.54 3.50
C GLN A 552 -4.83 16.29 3.10
N SER A 553 -4.50 15.41 4.04
CA SER A 553 -3.85 14.13 3.74
C SER A 553 -4.88 12.98 3.74
N GLY A 554 -6.18 13.27 3.69
CA GLY A 554 -7.27 12.29 3.59
C GLY A 554 -7.60 11.56 4.90
N ARG A 555 -6.96 11.90 6.01
CA ARG A 555 -7.16 11.24 7.31
C ARG A 555 -8.49 11.70 7.90
N LEU A 556 -9.26 10.76 8.43
CA LEU A 556 -10.59 11.03 9.01
C LEU A 556 -10.45 11.83 10.30
N LEU A 557 -10.96 13.06 10.33
CA LEU A 557 -11.01 13.91 11.51
C LEU A 557 -12.29 13.70 12.32
N SER A 558 -13.42 13.51 11.62
CA SER A 558 -14.70 13.21 12.28
C SER A 558 -15.64 12.40 11.39
N ARG A 559 -16.51 11.61 12.04
CA ARG A 559 -17.62 10.90 11.41
C ARG A 559 -18.88 11.08 12.25
N PHE A 560 -19.94 11.53 11.61
CA PHE A 560 -21.28 11.65 12.17
C PHE A 560 -22.21 10.69 11.45
N VAL A 561 -22.90 9.83 12.19
CA VAL A 561 -23.98 8.98 11.69
C VAL A 561 -25.28 9.45 12.32
N GLU A 562 -26.32 9.64 11.51
CA GLU A 562 -27.62 10.10 11.98
C GLU A 562 -28.14 9.23 13.14
N GLY A 563 -28.43 9.87 14.28
CA GLY A 563 -28.87 9.19 15.51
C GLY A 563 -27.75 8.68 16.44
N GLN A 564 -26.47 8.92 16.13
CA GLN A 564 -25.31 8.51 16.95
C GLN A 564 -24.47 9.71 17.42
N ALA A 565 -23.56 9.48 18.37
CA ALA A 565 -22.57 10.49 18.75
C ALA A 565 -21.54 10.68 17.62
N THR A 566 -20.85 11.83 17.61
CA THR A 566 -19.79 12.09 16.63
C THR A 566 -18.52 11.36 17.05
N GLU A 567 -18.01 10.53 16.16
CA GLU A 567 -16.68 9.97 16.26
C GLU A 567 -15.65 11.02 15.82
N SER A 568 -14.53 11.15 16.54
CA SER A 568 -13.49 12.15 16.24
C SER A 568 -12.09 11.60 16.41
N PHE A 569 -11.12 12.17 15.70
CA PHE A 569 -9.70 11.78 15.74
C PHE A 569 -8.79 13.00 15.72
N VAL A 570 -7.69 12.93 16.47
CA VAL A 570 -6.57 13.89 16.43
C VAL A 570 -5.31 13.12 16.11
N TYR A 571 -4.54 13.61 15.15
CA TYR A 571 -3.28 13.00 14.71
C TYR A 571 -2.10 13.93 15.01
N ASP A 572 -0.91 13.35 15.15
CA ASP A 572 0.33 14.12 15.02
C ASP A 572 0.79 14.17 13.54
N GLY A 573 1.89 14.89 13.30
CA GLY A 573 2.48 15.02 11.96
C GLY A 573 3.06 13.72 11.37
N LEU A 574 3.29 12.68 12.18
CA LEU A 574 3.57 11.33 11.66
C LEU A 574 2.30 10.57 11.26
N GLY A 575 1.11 11.09 11.56
CA GLY A 575 -0.17 10.42 11.32
C GLY A 575 -0.58 9.44 12.39
N ARG A 576 0.04 9.48 13.57
CA ARG A 576 -0.36 8.63 14.70
C ARG A 576 -1.55 9.25 15.40
N VAL A 577 -2.56 8.45 15.75
CA VAL A 577 -3.72 8.90 16.53
C VAL A 577 -3.27 9.24 17.96
N LEU A 578 -3.50 10.47 18.39
CA LEU A 578 -3.26 10.96 19.77
C LEU A 578 -4.52 10.88 20.63
N LEU A 579 -5.69 11.08 20.00
CA LEU A 579 -6.99 11.08 20.64
C LEU A 579 -8.03 10.54 19.67
N SER A 580 -8.93 9.69 20.15
CA SER A 580 -10.16 9.37 19.45
C SER A 580 -11.37 9.35 20.38
N THR A 581 -12.55 9.64 19.84
CA THR A 581 -13.85 9.43 20.49
C THR A 581 -14.67 8.51 19.60
N ASP A 582 -15.31 7.47 20.14
CA ASP A 582 -16.16 6.54 19.38
C ASP A 582 -17.63 7.02 19.25
N LEU A 583 -18.44 6.30 18.46
CA LEU A 583 -19.86 6.59 18.22
C LEU A 583 -20.75 6.42 19.47
N ALA A 584 -20.25 5.79 20.53
CA ALA A 584 -20.90 5.67 21.84
C ALA A 584 -20.39 6.72 22.86
N GLY A 585 -19.42 7.56 22.48
CA GLY A 585 -18.82 8.60 23.31
C GLY A 585 -17.62 8.14 24.17
N GLY A 586 -17.14 6.91 23.99
CA GLY A 586 -15.92 6.41 24.62
C GLY A 586 -14.69 7.13 24.08
N VAL A 587 -13.72 7.44 24.95
CA VAL A 587 -12.53 8.23 24.60
C VAL A 587 -11.26 7.39 24.75
N THR A 588 -10.41 7.39 23.72
CA THR A 588 -9.08 6.79 23.77
C THR A 588 -8.01 7.87 23.59
N LYS A 589 -7.06 7.95 24.53
CA LYS A 589 -5.87 8.81 24.44
C LYS A 589 -4.64 7.94 24.28
N ILE A 590 -3.77 8.32 23.35
CA ILE A 590 -2.51 7.63 23.09
C ILE A 590 -1.38 8.64 23.24
N ALA A 591 -0.51 8.42 24.21
CA ALA A 591 0.70 9.21 24.40
C ALA A 591 1.91 8.43 23.88
N PHE A 592 2.58 8.97 22.87
CA PHE A 592 3.85 8.47 22.37
C PHE A 592 4.98 9.23 23.08
N THR A 593 5.87 8.52 23.75
CA THR A 593 7.03 9.13 24.40
C THR A 593 8.29 8.58 23.75
N ASP A 594 8.66 9.14 22.61
CA ASP A 594 9.71 8.58 21.73
C ASP A 594 11.08 8.57 22.44
N ALA A 595 11.41 9.60 23.22
CA ALA A 595 12.65 9.66 24.01
C ALA A 595 12.79 8.55 25.08
N THR A 596 11.68 8.09 25.67
CA THR A 596 11.67 6.98 26.65
C THR A 596 11.24 5.65 26.04
N THR A 597 10.95 5.62 24.73
CA THR A 597 10.56 4.44 23.95
C THR A 597 9.28 3.75 24.43
N THR A 598 8.35 4.51 25.01
CA THR A 598 7.08 3.98 25.54
C THR A 598 5.86 4.52 24.78
N THR A 599 4.77 3.74 24.80
CA THR A 599 3.44 4.20 24.41
C THR A 599 2.47 3.91 25.54
N VAL A 600 1.68 4.92 25.92
CA VAL A 600 0.63 4.79 26.94
C VAL A 600 -0.72 4.98 26.28
N VAL A 601 -1.56 3.96 26.35
CA VAL A 601 -2.95 4.00 25.85
C VAL A 601 -3.88 4.08 27.04
N THR A 602 -4.70 5.12 27.10
CA THR A 602 -5.71 5.31 28.14
C THR A 602 -7.10 5.35 27.50
N THR A 603 -7.95 4.39 27.83
CA THR A 603 -9.33 4.30 27.37
C THR A 603 -10.27 4.64 28.51
N ASN A 604 -11.21 5.56 28.30
CA ASN A 604 -12.27 5.89 29.24
C ASN A 604 -13.63 5.60 28.60
N VAL A 605 -14.40 4.74 29.24
CA VAL A 605 -15.75 4.37 28.78
C VAL A 605 -16.73 4.71 29.90
N ALA A 606 -17.75 5.50 29.56
CA ALA A 606 -18.88 5.77 30.45
C ALA A 606 -19.97 4.70 30.21
N TYR A 607 -20.41 4.07 31.29
CA TYR A 607 -21.55 3.16 31.29
C TYR A 607 -22.75 3.87 31.89
N ASN A 608 -23.85 3.87 31.15
CA ASN A 608 -25.14 4.29 31.64
C ASN A 608 -26.04 3.07 31.78
N SER A 609 -26.36 2.66 33.00
CA SER A 609 -27.24 1.52 33.27
C SER A 609 -28.73 1.91 33.32
N GLY A 610 -29.07 3.19 33.16
CA GLY A 610 -30.44 3.68 33.23
C GLY A 610 -31.15 3.66 31.89
N THR A 611 -32.33 3.03 31.83
CA THR A 611 -33.25 3.10 30.69
C THR A 611 -34.05 4.42 30.63
N SER A 612 -33.86 5.34 31.58
CA SER A 612 -34.49 6.67 31.61
C SER A 612 -33.56 7.76 32.13
N SER A 613 -33.77 9.01 31.71
CA SER A 613 -32.97 10.17 32.13
C SER A 613 -33.09 10.53 33.62
N TRP A 614 -34.01 9.89 34.36
CA TRP A 614 -34.31 10.19 35.76
C TRP A 614 -33.68 9.22 36.77
N ASP A 615 -33.07 8.10 36.31
CA ASP A 615 -32.44 7.05 37.14
C ASP A 615 -31.13 6.52 36.53
N ALA A 616 -30.38 7.39 35.85
CA ALA A 616 -29.09 7.03 35.27
C ALA A 616 -27.99 7.11 36.33
N THR A 617 -27.59 5.96 36.88
CA THR A 617 -26.32 5.88 37.62
C THR A 617 -25.19 5.76 36.62
N THR A 618 -24.50 6.86 36.34
CA THR A 618 -23.35 6.88 35.42
C THR A 618 -22.08 6.51 36.16
N TRP A 619 -21.35 5.52 35.67
CA TRP A 619 -20.01 5.18 36.15
C TRP A 619 -19.06 5.04 34.98
N SER A 620 -17.76 5.24 35.22
CA SER A 620 -16.74 5.14 34.18
C SER A 620 -15.69 4.11 34.54
N LEU A 621 -15.20 3.41 33.52
CA LEU A 621 -14.05 2.54 33.59
C LEU A 621 -12.91 3.20 32.82
N THR A 622 -11.78 3.40 33.50
CA THR A 622 -10.53 3.84 32.88
C THR A 622 -9.56 2.68 32.84
N SER A 623 -9.10 2.31 31.65
CA SER A 623 -8.06 1.31 31.45
C SER A 623 -6.83 2.00 30.88
N THR A 624 -5.66 1.73 31.47
CA THR A 624 -4.37 2.25 31.02
C THR A 624 -3.45 1.08 30.71
N SER A 625 -2.95 1.04 29.48
CA SER A 625 -1.96 0.04 29.03
C SER A 625 -0.67 0.73 28.62
N VAL A 626 0.45 0.17 29.07
CA VAL A 626 1.80 0.65 28.73
C VAL A 626 2.45 -0.37 27.81
N TYR A 627 3.00 0.12 26.70
CA TYR A 627 3.67 -0.69 25.70
C TYR A 627 5.13 -0.24 25.56
N ASN A 628 6.02 -1.20 25.34
CA ASN A 628 7.39 -0.91 24.91
C ASN A 628 7.43 -0.58 23.40
N LYS A 629 8.61 -0.22 22.89
CA LYS A 629 8.76 0.08 21.46
C LYS A 629 8.53 -1.09 20.50
N ALA A 630 8.62 -2.34 20.98
CA ALA A 630 8.26 -3.51 20.18
C ALA A 630 6.74 -3.71 20.06
N GLY A 631 5.93 -2.84 20.67
CA GLY A 631 4.46 -2.96 20.70
C GLY A 631 3.96 -3.97 21.74
N GLU A 632 4.84 -4.46 22.61
CA GLU A 632 4.51 -5.44 23.62
C GLU A 632 3.96 -4.73 24.87
N ARG A 633 2.81 -5.17 25.36
CA ARG A 633 2.17 -4.57 26.54
C ARG A 633 2.96 -4.97 27.78
N THR A 634 3.68 -4.05 28.42
CA THR A 634 4.48 -4.32 29.62
C THR A 634 3.71 -4.11 30.91
N GLY A 635 2.69 -3.25 30.88
CA GLY A 635 1.89 -2.90 32.05
C GLY A 635 0.41 -2.66 31.71
N HIS A 636 -0.47 -2.95 32.66
CA HIS A 636 -1.89 -2.65 32.55
C HIS A 636 -2.51 -2.36 33.91
N THR A 637 -3.31 -1.30 34.00
CA THR A 637 -4.06 -0.90 35.20
C THR A 637 -5.48 -0.52 34.83
N GLU A 638 -6.42 -0.80 35.71
CA GLU A 638 -7.81 -0.38 35.59
C GLU A 638 -8.21 0.47 36.81
N ALA A 639 -9.10 1.43 36.60
CA ALA A 639 -9.69 2.26 37.63
C ALA A 639 -11.18 2.48 37.35
N GLY A 640 -12.03 2.25 38.36
CA GLY A 640 -13.48 2.35 38.24
C GLY A 640 -14.20 1.60 39.37
N LEU A 641 -15.53 1.56 39.34
CA LEU A 641 -16.32 0.73 40.25
C LEU A 641 -16.08 -0.76 39.96
N HIS A 642 -15.98 -1.59 41.01
CA HIS A 642 -15.80 -3.04 40.94
C HIS A 642 -14.47 -3.53 40.32
N VAL A 643 -13.44 -2.68 40.28
CA VAL A 643 -12.11 -3.04 39.78
C VAL A 643 -11.19 -3.44 40.93
N TYR A 644 -10.38 -4.48 40.74
CA TYR A 644 -9.31 -4.83 41.67
C TYR A 644 -8.11 -3.90 41.44
N GLY A 645 -7.73 -3.13 42.47
CA GLY A 645 -6.55 -2.28 42.39
C GLY A 645 -5.26 -3.08 42.20
N GLY A 646 -4.33 -2.57 41.41
CA GLY A 646 -3.03 -3.19 41.13
C GLY A 646 -2.58 -3.00 39.67
N THR A 647 -1.37 -3.47 39.37
CA THR A 647 -0.79 -3.40 38.02
C THR A 647 -0.47 -4.81 37.53
N ALA A 648 -1.11 -5.22 36.44
CA ALA A 648 -0.71 -6.42 35.73
C ALA A 648 0.57 -6.13 34.94
N THR A 649 1.51 -7.08 34.94
CA THR A 649 2.82 -6.95 34.26
C THR A 649 3.10 -8.15 33.37
N TYR A 650 3.78 -7.90 32.25
CA TYR A 650 4.03 -8.92 31.23
C TYR A 650 5.51 -8.90 30.86
N LEU A 651 6.10 -10.09 30.76
CA LEU A 651 7.49 -10.27 30.33
C LEU A 651 7.53 -11.09 29.05
N TYR A 652 8.33 -10.60 28.11
CA TYR A 652 8.54 -11.19 26.80
C TYR A 652 9.98 -11.67 26.68
N ASP A 653 10.22 -12.66 25.82
CA ASP A 653 11.58 -12.98 25.40
C ASP A 653 12.05 -12.08 24.25
N LYS A 654 13.31 -12.25 23.83
CA LYS A 654 13.92 -11.50 22.71
C LYS A 654 13.15 -11.62 21.39
N ASN A 655 12.26 -12.60 21.25
CA ASN A 655 11.46 -12.81 20.04
C ASN A 655 10.05 -12.20 20.15
N GLY A 656 9.75 -11.50 21.25
CA GLY A 656 8.45 -10.91 21.55
C GLY A 656 7.38 -11.92 21.93
N GLN A 657 7.77 -13.11 22.36
CA GLN A 657 6.84 -14.11 22.85
C GLN A 657 6.59 -13.88 24.33
N LEU A 658 5.31 -13.78 24.73
CA LEU A 658 4.93 -13.60 26.12
C LEU A 658 5.40 -14.81 26.93
N ARG A 659 6.32 -14.64 27.88
CA ARG A 659 6.83 -15.73 28.73
C ARG A 659 6.16 -15.79 30.08
N ARG A 660 5.78 -14.64 30.62
CA ARG A 660 5.12 -14.53 31.93
C ARG A 660 4.10 -13.41 31.94
N ALA A 661 2.89 -13.71 32.37
CA ALA A 661 1.89 -12.72 32.75
C ALA A 661 1.72 -12.74 34.27
N THR A 662 1.70 -11.57 34.90
CA THR A 662 1.37 -11.39 36.31
C THR A 662 0.10 -10.57 36.39
N ASP A 663 -0.98 -11.10 36.97
CA ASP A 663 -2.24 -10.37 37.12
C ASP A 663 -2.12 -9.23 38.15
N ALA A 664 -3.14 -8.38 38.26
CA ALA A 664 -3.15 -7.26 39.20
C ALA A 664 -3.07 -7.68 40.69
N ARG A 665 -3.32 -8.96 41.01
CA ARG A 665 -3.21 -9.54 42.36
C ARG A 665 -1.87 -10.23 42.61
N GLY A 666 -0.99 -10.32 41.60
CA GLY A 666 0.32 -10.94 41.69
C GLY A 666 0.39 -12.41 41.25
N HIS A 667 -0.69 -13.01 40.78
CA HIS A 667 -0.70 -14.39 40.29
C HIS A 667 0.01 -14.50 38.94
N LYS A 668 0.82 -15.55 38.75
CA LYS A 668 1.71 -15.70 37.58
C LYS A 668 1.26 -16.84 36.70
N SER A 669 1.22 -16.62 35.40
CA SER A 669 1.05 -17.67 34.37
C SER A 669 2.26 -17.67 33.43
N TYR A 670 2.63 -18.83 32.90
CA TYR A 670 3.80 -19.02 32.04
C TYR A 670 3.42 -19.66 30.70
N PHE A 671 4.15 -19.33 29.65
CA PHE A 671 3.88 -19.79 28.28
C PHE A 671 5.15 -20.35 27.62
N ILE A 672 5.01 -21.50 26.97
CA ILE A 672 6.11 -22.26 26.38
C ILE A 672 5.88 -22.39 24.87
N TYR A 673 6.94 -22.22 24.09
CA TYR A 673 6.91 -22.20 22.63
C TYR A 673 7.96 -23.15 22.04
N ASP A 674 7.68 -23.71 20.86
CA ASP A 674 8.66 -24.47 20.07
C ASP A 674 9.61 -23.56 19.26
N LYS A 675 10.51 -24.18 18.50
CA LYS A 675 11.52 -23.47 17.68
C LYS A 675 10.92 -22.63 16.56
N THR A 676 9.72 -22.99 16.07
CA THR A 676 8.95 -22.18 15.12
C THR A 676 8.10 -21.09 15.76
N GLY A 677 8.09 -21.03 17.09
CA GLY A 677 7.33 -20.06 17.85
C GLY A 677 5.85 -20.38 18.00
N ARG A 678 5.45 -21.63 17.76
CA ARG A 678 4.10 -22.11 18.11
C ARG A 678 4.04 -22.37 19.60
N LYS A 679 2.92 -22.03 20.23
CA LYS A 679 2.73 -22.21 21.67
C LYS A 679 2.46 -23.67 21.99
N VAL A 680 3.38 -24.35 22.66
CA VAL A 680 3.27 -25.78 22.97
C VAL A 680 2.71 -26.05 24.36
N ALA A 681 2.77 -25.07 25.27
CA ALA A 681 2.17 -25.23 26.58
C ALA A 681 1.82 -23.92 27.30
N ASP A 682 0.80 -23.99 28.16
CA ASP A 682 0.42 -22.97 29.15
C ASP A 682 0.53 -23.54 30.57
N VAL A 683 1.10 -22.78 31.50
CA VAL A 683 1.11 -23.09 32.94
C VAL A 683 0.29 -22.05 33.68
N GLY A 684 -0.84 -22.47 34.24
CA GLY A 684 -1.74 -21.65 35.03
C GLY A 684 -1.13 -21.22 36.37
N ALA A 685 -1.74 -20.22 37.02
CA ALA A 685 -1.30 -19.75 38.33
C ALA A 685 -1.48 -20.77 39.46
N ASP A 686 -2.35 -21.76 39.26
CA ASP A 686 -2.56 -22.92 40.12
C ASP A 686 -1.59 -24.08 39.82
N GLY A 687 -0.70 -23.92 38.83
CA GLY A 687 0.27 -24.92 38.40
C GLY A 687 -0.25 -25.93 37.38
N GLN A 688 -1.49 -25.81 36.89
CA GLN A 688 -2.00 -26.69 35.83
C GLN A 688 -1.27 -26.46 34.51
N LEU A 689 -0.87 -27.55 33.84
CA LEU A 689 -0.21 -27.54 32.55
C LEU A 689 -1.21 -27.93 31.45
N VAL A 690 -1.29 -27.14 30.39
CA VAL A 690 -2.04 -27.49 29.18
C VAL A 690 -1.07 -27.58 28.01
N GLU A 691 -0.97 -28.73 27.34
CA GLU A 691 -0.08 -28.96 26.20
C GLU A 691 -0.84 -28.99 24.86
N TYR A 692 -0.22 -28.47 23.79
CA TYR A 692 -0.76 -28.42 22.43
C TYR A 692 0.11 -29.22 21.46
N ARG A 693 -0.52 -30.01 20.57
CA ARG A 693 0.15 -30.72 19.47
C ARG A 693 -0.36 -30.25 18.12
N TYR A 694 0.54 -30.20 17.14
CA TYR A 694 0.29 -29.62 15.82
C TYR A 694 0.50 -30.63 14.69
N ASP A 695 -0.28 -30.53 13.62
CA ASP A 695 0.00 -31.22 12.35
C ASP A 695 1.03 -30.46 11.48
N GLN A 696 1.31 -31.00 10.29
CA GLN A 696 2.23 -30.41 9.31
C GLN A 696 1.72 -29.09 8.73
N ALA A 697 0.41 -28.84 8.76
CA ALA A 697 -0.20 -27.59 8.36
C ALA A 697 -0.22 -26.55 9.52
N GLY A 698 0.35 -26.87 10.68
CA GLY A 698 0.42 -25.97 11.83
C GLY A 698 -0.90 -25.84 12.60
N ARG A 699 -1.87 -26.75 12.39
CA ARG A 699 -3.16 -26.76 13.09
C ARG A 699 -3.05 -27.57 14.38
N VAL A 700 -3.71 -27.12 15.44
CA VAL A 700 -3.78 -27.88 16.70
C VAL A 700 -4.61 -29.15 16.46
N VAL A 701 -4.00 -30.31 16.65
CA VAL A 701 -4.66 -31.63 16.49
C VAL A 701 -4.91 -32.33 17.82
N ALA A 702 -4.27 -31.88 18.90
CA ALA A 702 -4.56 -32.37 20.24
C ALA A 702 -4.26 -31.32 21.31
N THR A 703 -5.03 -31.36 22.39
CA THR A 703 -4.82 -30.60 23.62
C THR A 703 -4.87 -31.54 24.81
N THR A 704 -3.82 -31.55 25.64
CA THR A 704 -3.72 -32.39 26.85
C THR A 704 -3.70 -31.50 28.08
N ARG A 705 -4.40 -31.89 29.15
CA ARG A 705 -4.48 -31.15 30.42
C ARG A 705 -4.06 -32.03 31.57
#